data_AF-A0A951T5H4-F1
#
_entry.id   AF-A0A951T5H4-F1
#
_cell.length_a   1.000
_cell.length_b   1.000
_cell.length_c   1.000
_cell.angle_alpha   90.00
_cell.angle_beta   90.00
_cell.angle_gamma   90.00
#
_symmetry.space_group_name_H-M   'P 1'
#
loop_
_entity.id
_entity.type
_entity.pdbx_description
1 polymer ?
#
loop_
_entity_poly.entity_id
_entity_poly.type
_entity_poly.pdbx_seq_one_letter_code
_entity_poly.pdbx_strand_id
1 'polypeptide(L)'
;LALSAIHQHLVTKGLRTRTGLVVETGSAREVHHFAVLAGYGAEAVHPYLALETLQTLAADAEHGEKAIKHFVKAVGKGLMKVMSKMGISTYMSYTGAQIFEAIGLQKAFVDKYFTGTTTQVEGMSVFEVMEEVIRLHKNAFSPDPVLATMLDAGGEYAFRVRGDEHMWTPDAIAKLQHSTRSGKYETYKEYACIINDQTRRHMTLRGLFELKPSGPPVPLDEVEPAREIVKRFATGAMSLGSISTEAHTTLAVAMNRIGGKSNTGEGGEDPMRFKPVTQAMRLSELIGDKRIARDLELKAGDSLRSAIKQVASGRFGVTAEYLVNADQLQIKMAQGAKPGEGGQLPGHKVSEYIGYLRHSVPGVGLISPPPHHDIYSIEDLAQLIHDLKNANPAADVSVKLVSEIGVGTVAAGVAKAKADHVVIAGHDGGTGASPWSSIKHAGSPWELGLAETQQTLVLNRLRSRIRVQVDGQMKTGRDVVIGALLGADEFGFATAPLVVEGCIMMRKCHLNTCPVGVATQDPELRKKFTGQPEHVVNFFFFVADEVRELMAQLGIRKFDDLIGRVDLLDLRKGIAHWKAKGLDYSRIFHRPNVPASVPRLHCETQDHGLDQALDRQLIELAAPALDRREKVRIELPVRNIHRSVGAMLSGRLAERHGHAGLPDDTVHVALKGTAGQSFGAFLARGITLDLTGEGNDYVGKGLSGGRIVVRPSPDFRGATTENIIVGNTVLYGAIEGEVYFAGVGGERFAVRNSGATAVVEGVGDHGCEYMTGGTVVVLGRTGRNFAAGMSGGVAYVFDEDGSFASRCNMAQVALEPLPEELEARKGSESGDELEALGRVDIDHLEMGDELILKGLIERHARFTGSAHARNILDHWLSFRTRFVKVMPHEYRRALAEMAELRQKQLEAA
;
A
#
# COMPACT_ATOMS: atom_id res chain seq x y z
N LEU A 1 17.17 21.96 -19.62
CA LEU A 1 17.09 23.38 -20.05
C LEU A 1 17.18 23.52 -21.57
N ALA A 2 18.35 23.26 -22.19
CA ALA A 2 18.54 23.45 -23.65
C ALA A 2 17.50 22.72 -24.52
N LEU A 3 17.29 21.42 -24.26
CA LEU A 3 16.26 20.62 -24.94
C LEU A 3 14.88 21.28 -24.87
N SER A 4 14.41 21.60 -23.66
CA SER A 4 13.07 22.15 -23.45
C SER A 4 12.88 23.49 -24.17
N ALA A 5 13.90 24.36 -24.13
CA ALA A 5 13.86 25.64 -24.85
C ALA A 5 13.69 25.45 -26.36
N ILE A 6 14.43 24.51 -26.96
CA ILE A 6 14.33 24.19 -28.39
C ILE A 6 12.98 23.53 -28.69
N HIS A 7 12.56 22.56 -27.87
CA HIS A 7 11.28 21.88 -28.02
C HIS A 7 10.11 22.87 -28.02
N GLN A 8 10.04 23.76 -27.04
CA GLN A 8 9.00 24.79 -26.92
C GLN A 8 9.03 25.78 -28.08
N HIS A 9 10.23 26.19 -28.51
CA HIS A 9 10.37 27.06 -29.68
C HIS A 9 9.80 26.40 -30.95
N LEU A 10 10.15 25.13 -31.18
CA LEU A 10 9.66 24.37 -32.33
C LEU A 10 8.14 24.13 -32.27
N VAL A 11 7.58 23.88 -31.08
CA VAL A 11 6.12 23.78 -30.88
C VAL A 11 5.45 25.11 -31.24
N THR A 12 5.95 26.22 -30.70
CA THR A 12 5.41 27.56 -30.94
C THR A 12 5.46 27.96 -32.42
N LYS A 13 6.49 27.51 -33.15
CA LYS A 13 6.65 27.76 -34.59
C LYS A 13 5.91 26.76 -35.48
N GLY A 14 5.21 25.77 -34.91
CA GLY A 14 4.53 24.72 -35.67
C GLY A 14 5.49 23.77 -36.41
N LEU A 15 6.76 23.72 -36.00
CA LEU A 15 7.82 22.92 -36.63
C LEU A 15 8.06 21.57 -35.94
N ARG A 16 7.61 21.40 -34.69
CA ARG A 16 7.92 20.20 -33.88
C ARG A 16 7.43 18.89 -34.50
N THR A 17 6.32 18.90 -35.25
CA THR A 17 5.76 17.71 -35.93
C THR A 17 6.62 17.19 -37.07
N ARG A 18 7.59 18.00 -37.55
CA ARG A 18 8.50 17.66 -38.66
C ARG A 18 9.96 17.53 -38.20
N THR A 19 10.21 17.53 -36.89
CA THR A 19 11.57 17.56 -36.33
C THR A 19 11.67 16.67 -35.11
N GLY A 20 12.46 15.61 -35.19
CA GLY A 20 12.85 14.79 -34.04
C GLY A 20 14.00 15.41 -33.27
N LEU A 21 14.01 15.25 -31.94
CA LEU A 21 15.04 15.80 -31.07
C LEU A 21 15.83 14.68 -30.41
N VAL A 22 17.12 14.56 -30.73
CA VAL A 22 18.06 13.63 -30.11
C VAL A 22 18.98 14.42 -29.18
N VAL A 23 19.15 13.94 -27.94
CA VAL A 23 20.00 14.59 -26.94
C VAL A 23 21.26 13.79 -26.72
N GLU A 24 22.40 14.35 -27.08
CA GLU A 24 23.71 13.85 -26.68
C GLU A 24 24.18 14.60 -25.42
N THR A 25 24.50 13.87 -24.35
CA THR A 25 24.81 14.50 -23.05
C THR A 25 25.71 13.64 -22.15
N GLY A 26 26.64 14.30 -21.45
CA GLY A 26 27.45 13.67 -20.40
C GLY A 26 26.78 13.63 -19.02
N SER A 27 25.59 14.23 -18.87
CA SER A 27 24.93 14.36 -17.55
C SER A 27 23.87 13.30 -17.26
N ALA A 28 23.33 12.65 -18.29
CA ALA A 28 22.30 11.61 -18.12
C ALA A 28 22.96 10.29 -17.69
N ARG A 29 22.51 9.74 -16.55
CA ARG A 29 23.07 8.52 -15.94
C ARG A 29 22.05 7.75 -15.11
N GLU A 30 21.06 8.43 -14.54
CA GLU A 30 19.99 7.81 -13.77
C GLU A 30 18.66 7.83 -14.53
N VAL A 31 17.77 6.89 -14.21
CA VAL A 31 16.44 6.74 -14.85
C VAL A 31 15.68 8.08 -14.91
N HIS A 32 15.71 8.86 -13.83
CA HIS A 32 15.01 10.14 -13.78
C HIS A 32 15.54 11.15 -14.81
N HIS A 33 16.84 11.16 -15.10
CA HIS A 33 17.41 12.07 -16.11
C HIS A 33 16.82 11.78 -17.50
N PHE A 34 16.70 10.50 -17.87
CA PHE A 34 16.07 10.10 -19.13
C PHE A 34 14.58 10.43 -19.15
N ALA A 35 13.87 10.23 -18.03
CA ALA A 35 12.46 10.58 -17.91
C ALA A 35 12.23 12.09 -18.05
N VAL A 36 13.06 12.93 -17.44
CA VAL A 36 12.99 14.39 -17.57
C VAL A 36 13.25 14.79 -19.02
N LEU A 37 14.30 14.26 -19.66
CA LEU A 37 14.59 14.55 -21.06
C LEU A 37 13.42 14.15 -21.97
N ALA A 38 12.85 12.95 -21.79
CA ALA A 38 11.68 12.51 -22.53
C ALA A 38 10.47 13.44 -22.32
N GLY A 39 10.13 13.74 -21.07
CA GLY A 39 8.98 14.58 -20.71
C GLY A 39 9.08 16.02 -21.23
N TYR A 40 10.29 16.50 -21.55
CA TYR A 40 10.54 17.81 -22.18
C TYR A 40 10.95 17.73 -23.66
N GLY A 41 10.70 16.60 -24.32
CA GLY A 41 10.62 16.52 -25.78
C GLY A 41 11.69 15.71 -26.50
N ALA A 42 12.58 15.00 -25.77
CA ALA A 42 13.59 14.14 -26.38
C ALA A 42 12.96 12.85 -26.92
N GLU A 43 13.25 12.53 -28.18
CA GLU A 43 12.86 11.26 -28.81
C GLU A 43 13.93 10.18 -28.63
N ALA A 44 15.19 10.59 -28.48
CA ALA A 44 16.29 9.70 -28.13
C ALA A 44 17.32 10.44 -27.27
N VAL A 45 18.05 9.68 -26.45
CA VAL A 45 19.12 10.19 -25.59
C VAL A 45 20.36 9.32 -25.79
N HIS A 46 21.49 9.95 -26.14
CA HIS A 46 22.82 9.35 -26.19
C HIS A 46 23.64 9.81 -24.96
N PRO A 47 23.72 9.00 -23.89
CA PRO A 47 24.39 9.36 -22.65
C PRO A 47 25.90 9.04 -22.72
N TYR A 48 26.63 9.65 -23.66
CA TYR A 48 27.98 9.22 -24.06
C TYR A 48 28.93 8.99 -22.87
N LEU A 49 28.98 9.93 -21.91
CA LEU A 49 29.92 9.83 -20.78
C LEU A 49 29.59 8.67 -19.83
N ALA A 50 28.31 8.35 -19.66
CA ALA A 50 27.91 7.19 -18.84
C ALA A 50 28.34 5.88 -19.51
N LEU A 51 28.21 5.79 -20.84
CA LEU A 51 28.63 4.62 -21.61
C LEU A 51 30.16 4.46 -21.61
N GLU A 52 30.89 5.55 -21.84
CA GLU A 52 32.36 5.58 -21.75
C GLU A 52 32.84 5.20 -20.35
N THR A 53 32.20 5.73 -19.30
CA THR A 53 32.54 5.37 -17.90
C THR A 53 32.38 3.88 -17.65
N LEU A 54 31.29 3.25 -18.13
CA LEU A 54 31.10 1.81 -18.01
C LEU A 54 32.18 1.03 -18.76
N GLN A 55 32.58 1.51 -19.94
CA GLN A 55 33.64 0.91 -20.73
C GLN A 55 35.01 1.01 -20.04
N THR A 56 35.31 2.15 -19.41
CA THR A 56 36.57 2.38 -18.67
C THR A 56 36.64 1.59 -17.37
N LEU A 57 35.50 1.40 -16.68
CA LEU A 57 35.44 0.63 -15.44
C LEU A 57 35.42 -0.89 -15.67
N ALA A 58 35.11 -1.34 -16.89
CA ALA A 58 35.11 -2.75 -17.23
C ALA A 58 36.52 -3.33 -17.30
N ALA A 59 36.65 -4.63 -17.06
CA ALA A 59 37.94 -5.32 -17.13
C ALA A 59 38.49 -5.37 -18.57
N ASP A 60 37.61 -5.48 -19.57
CA ASP A 60 37.92 -5.54 -21.00
C ASP A 60 36.74 -5.04 -21.87
N ALA A 61 36.92 -5.06 -23.19
CA ALA A 61 35.94 -4.62 -24.17
C ALA A 61 34.61 -5.39 -24.09
N GLU A 62 34.65 -6.71 -23.97
CA GLU A 62 33.46 -7.57 -23.95
C GLU A 62 32.62 -7.32 -22.69
N HIS A 63 33.27 -7.21 -21.54
CA HIS A 63 32.62 -6.85 -20.28
C HIS A 63 32.00 -5.45 -20.34
N GLY A 64 32.67 -4.51 -21.01
CA GLY A 64 32.15 -3.15 -21.24
C GLY A 64 30.88 -3.15 -22.07
N GLU A 65 30.85 -3.85 -23.21
CA GLU A 65 29.65 -4.00 -24.04
C GLU A 65 28.49 -4.63 -23.26
N LYS A 66 28.79 -5.66 -22.45
CA LYS A 66 27.79 -6.31 -21.61
C LYS A 66 27.24 -5.35 -20.55
N ALA A 67 28.10 -4.56 -19.91
CA ALA A 67 27.71 -3.54 -18.94
C ALA A 67 26.82 -2.46 -19.58
N ILE A 68 27.15 -2.00 -20.79
CA ILE A 68 26.33 -1.06 -21.57
C ILE A 68 24.95 -1.66 -21.88
N LYS A 69 24.89 -2.91 -22.36
CA LYS A 69 23.62 -3.61 -22.62
C LYS A 69 22.75 -3.70 -21.36
N HIS A 70 23.34 -4.00 -20.21
CA HIS A 70 22.63 -4.02 -18.93
C HIS A 70 22.15 -2.64 -18.49
N PHE A 71 22.98 -1.60 -18.67
CA PHE A 71 22.61 -0.22 -18.38
C PHE A 71 21.41 0.23 -19.21
N VAL A 72 21.43 0.03 -20.53
CA VAL A 72 20.32 0.37 -21.43
C VAL A 72 19.05 -0.38 -21.03
N LYS A 73 19.16 -1.68 -20.73
CA LYS A 73 18.02 -2.49 -20.24
C LYS A 73 17.46 -1.96 -18.93
N ALA A 74 18.32 -1.57 -17.99
CA ALA A 74 17.92 -1.01 -16.69
C ALA A 74 17.21 0.35 -16.85
N VAL A 75 17.74 1.24 -17.69
CA VAL A 75 17.10 2.52 -18.03
C VAL A 75 15.75 2.28 -18.70
N GLY A 76 15.66 1.38 -19.68
CA GLY A 76 14.40 1.05 -20.35
C GLY A 76 13.33 0.54 -19.38
N LYS A 77 13.68 -0.40 -18.50
CA LYS A 77 12.77 -0.86 -17.43
C LYS A 77 12.40 0.26 -16.46
N GLY A 78 13.36 1.10 -16.10
CA GLY A 78 13.14 2.27 -15.25
C GLY A 78 12.18 3.28 -15.85
N LEU A 79 12.28 3.55 -17.16
CA LEU A 79 11.38 4.44 -17.89
C LEU A 79 9.95 3.88 -17.93
N MET A 80 9.78 2.59 -18.26
CA MET A 80 8.46 1.94 -18.20
C MET A 80 7.83 2.10 -16.82
N LYS A 81 8.66 1.94 -15.77
CA LYS A 81 8.23 2.10 -14.38
C LYS A 81 7.86 3.55 -14.03
N VAL A 82 8.56 4.56 -14.55
CA VAL A 82 8.19 5.97 -14.35
C VAL A 82 6.87 6.26 -15.05
N MET A 83 6.69 5.84 -16.31
CA MET A 83 5.46 6.06 -17.07
C MET A 83 4.25 5.38 -16.42
N SER A 84 4.42 4.16 -15.91
CA SER A 84 3.32 3.39 -15.31
C SER A 84 2.82 3.99 -13.99
N LYS A 85 3.59 4.84 -13.30
CA LYS A 85 3.13 5.55 -12.09
C LYS A 85 1.89 6.41 -12.34
N MET A 86 1.72 6.89 -13.57
CA MET A 86 0.57 7.70 -14.01
C MET A 86 -0.32 6.95 -15.01
N GLY A 87 -0.17 5.64 -15.13
CA GLY A 87 -0.94 4.81 -16.07
C GLY A 87 -0.60 5.03 -17.55
N ILE A 88 0.56 5.60 -17.88
CA ILE A 88 0.97 5.84 -19.27
C ILE A 88 1.68 4.60 -19.82
N SER A 89 1.17 4.08 -20.95
CA SER A 89 1.67 2.84 -21.55
C SER A 89 2.70 3.02 -22.67
N THR A 90 2.83 4.22 -23.26
CA THR A 90 3.72 4.44 -24.41
C THR A 90 4.67 5.62 -24.21
N TYR A 91 5.90 5.45 -24.70
CA TYR A 91 6.92 6.51 -24.67
C TYR A 91 6.49 7.73 -25.49
N MET A 92 5.81 7.52 -26.61
CA MET A 92 5.32 8.59 -27.49
C MET A 92 4.32 9.50 -26.77
N SER A 93 3.40 8.93 -25.98
CA SER A 93 2.47 9.71 -25.15
C SER A 93 3.17 10.44 -24.00
N TYR A 94 4.27 9.90 -23.48
CA TYR A 94 5.05 10.52 -22.40
C TYR A 94 5.94 11.67 -22.90
N THR A 95 6.37 11.61 -24.17
CA THR A 95 7.28 12.58 -24.76
C THR A 95 6.62 13.96 -24.85
N GLY A 96 7.23 14.97 -24.22
CA GLY A 96 6.69 16.33 -24.18
C GLY A 96 5.48 16.53 -23.24
N ALA A 97 5.03 15.49 -22.53
CA ALA A 97 3.85 15.54 -21.66
C ALA A 97 4.08 16.32 -20.35
N GLN A 98 5.33 16.57 -19.98
CA GLN A 98 5.72 17.32 -18.78
C GLN A 98 5.08 16.80 -17.47
N ILE A 99 5.13 15.48 -17.25
CA ILE A 99 4.61 14.85 -16.02
C ILE A 99 5.58 15.06 -14.84
N PHE A 100 5.79 16.33 -14.49
CA PHE A 100 6.73 16.80 -13.47
C PHE A 100 6.17 18.03 -12.75
N GLU A 101 6.55 18.18 -11.49
CA GLU A 101 6.35 19.39 -10.70
C GLU A 101 7.71 20.05 -10.46
N ALA A 102 7.80 21.37 -10.64
CA ALA A 102 8.99 22.13 -10.31
C ALA A 102 8.87 22.71 -8.90
N ILE A 103 9.90 22.54 -8.08
CA ILE A 103 9.98 23.10 -6.72
C ILE A 103 11.27 23.89 -6.60
N GLY A 104 11.18 25.15 -6.17
CA GLY A 104 12.34 26.03 -6.00
C GLY A 104 12.82 26.69 -7.29
N LEU A 105 11.98 26.77 -8.32
CA LEU A 105 12.26 27.46 -9.59
C LEU A 105 11.30 28.63 -9.77
N GLN A 106 11.84 29.80 -10.13
CA GLN A 106 11.03 31.00 -10.36
C GLN A 106 10.02 30.81 -11.47
N LYS A 107 8.83 31.41 -11.31
CA LYS A 107 7.77 31.31 -12.30
C LYS A 107 8.20 31.84 -13.67
N ALA A 108 8.89 32.99 -13.73
CA ALA A 108 9.38 33.54 -14.99
C ALA A 108 10.39 32.63 -15.71
N PHE A 109 11.19 31.86 -14.96
CA PHE A 109 12.12 30.88 -15.53
C PHE A 109 11.36 29.67 -16.09
N VAL A 110 10.40 29.13 -15.34
CA VAL A 110 9.56 28.01 -15.77
C VAL A 110 8.71 28.39 -16.98
N ASP A 111 8.03 29.55 -16.94
CA ASP A 111 7.16 30.02 -18.04
C ASP A 111 7.94 30.19 -19.35
N LYS A 112 9.22 30.58 -19.28
CA LYS A 112 10.08 30.77 -20.45
C LYS A 112 10.67 29.47 -21.00
N TYR A 113 11.08 28.55 -20.14
CA TYR A 113 11.91 27.41 -20.55
C TYR A 113 11.24 26.04 -20.37
N PHE A 114 10.19 25.94 -19.57
CA PHE A 114 9.44 24.73 -19.23
C PHE A 114 7.93 25.03 -19.22
N THR A 115 7.48 25.81 -20.21
CA THR A 115 6.11 26.35 -20.30
C THR A 115 5.06 25.25 -20.09
N GLY A 116 4.18 25.46 -19.11
CA GLY A 116 3.12 24.51 -18.71
C GLY A 116 3.43 23.72 -17.44
N THR A 117 4.70 23.63 -17.02
CA THR A 117 5.08 22.98 -15.75
C THR A 117 4.64 23.85 -14.56
N THR A 118 4.07 23.23 -13.53
CA THR A 118 3.66 23.95 -12.31
C THR A 118 4.87 24.20 -11.40
N THR A 119 4.88 25.38 -10.76
CA THR A 119 5.78 25.71 -9.64
C THR A 119 5.00 26.42 -8.54
N GLN A 120 4.97 25.84 -7.34
CA GLN A 120 4.25 26.38 -6.18
C GLN A 120 5.16 27.14 -5.20
N VAL A 121 6.44 26.81 -5.21
CA VAL A 121 7.48 27.50 -4.44
C VAL A 121 8.50 28.02 -5.44
N GLU A 122 8.57 29.34 -5.55
CA GLU A 122 9.57 30.00 -6.39
C GLU A 122 10.99 29.82 -5.82
N GLY A 123 12.03 30.32 -6.50
CA GLY A 123 13.39 30.19 -5.99
C GLY A 123 14.45 30.64 -6.99
N MET A 124 15.16 29.68 -7.58
CA MET A 124 16.26 29.94 -8.50
C MET A 124 15.77 30.45 -9.87
N SER A 125 16.47 31.44 -10.41
CA SER A 125 16.37 31.88 -11.79
C SER A 125 17.41 31.16 -12.66
N VAL A 126 17.45 31.51 -13.95
CA VAL A 126 18.50 31.02 -14.86
C VAL A 126 19.92 31.39 -14.40
N PHE A 127 20.09 32.50 -13.68
CA PHE A 127 21.40 32.95 -13.23
C PHE A 127 21.94 32.13 -12.07
N GLU A 128 21.10 31.73 -11.11
CA GLU A 128 21.51 30.82 -10.04
C GLU A 128 21.83 29.42 -10.60
N VAL A 129 21.07 28.94 -11.58
CA VAL A 129 21.38 27.67 -12.29
C VAL A 129 22.74 27.78 -13.00
N MET A 130 23.01 28.90 -13.67
CA MET A 130 24.30 29.17 -14.31
C MET A 130 25.46 29.17 -13.30
N GLU A 131 25.31 29.85 -12.17
CA GLU A 131 26.33 29.90 -11.11
C GLU A 131 26.65 28.51 -10.55
N GLU A 132 25.65 27.65 -10.39
CA GLU A 132 25.85 26.26 -9.97
C GLU A 132 26.69 25.46 -10.97
N VAL A 133 26.39 25.59 -12.26
CA VAL A 133 27.17 24.94 -13.33
C VAL A 133 28.60 25.49 -13.37
N ILE A 134 28.79 26.80 -13.21
CA ILE A 134 30.12 27.43 -13.16
C ILE A 134 30.94 26.91 -11.96
N ARG A 135 30.32 26.75 -10.79
CA ARG A 135 31.00 26.20 -9.60
C ARG A 135 31.44 24.76 -9.82
N LEU A 136 30.56 23.92 -10.36
CA LEU A 136 30.89 22.54 -10.69
C LEU A 136 32.06 22.49 -11.69
N HIS A 137 32.02 23.33 -12.72
CA HIS A 137 33.10 23.45 -13.70
C HIS A 137 34.42 23.86 -13.02
N LYS A 138 34.41 24.93 -12.21
CA LYS A 138 35.61 25.39 -11.48
C LYS A 138 36.20 24.29 -10.59
N ASN A 139 35.37 23.52 -9.91
CA ASN A 139 35.84 22.42 -9.07
C ASN A 139 36.48 21.29 -9.91
N ALA A 140 35.83 20.90 -11.01
CA ALA A 140 36.32 19.84 -11.91
C ALA A 140 37.65 20.20 -12.59
N PHE A 141 37.92 21.49 -12.82
CA PHE A 141 39.17 22.00 -13.39
C PHE A 141 40.07 22.69 -12.35
N SER A 142 39.83 22.48 -11.06
CA SER A 142 40.64 23.05 -9.98
C SER A 142 41.95 22.27 -9.82
N PRO A 143 43.00 22.90 -9.25
CA PRO A 143 44.23 22.19 -8.89
C PRO A 143 44.08 21.37 -7.60
N ASP A 144 42.86 21.10 -7.13
CA ASP A 144 42.63 20.30 -5.93
C ASP A 144 43.15 18.87 -6.17
N PRO A 145 44.17 18.41 -5.42
CA PRO A 145 44.79 17.11 -5.65
C PRO A 145 43.84 15.94 -5.41
N VAL A 146 42.79 16.12 -4.59
CA VAL A 146 41.76 15.10 -4.37
C VAL A 146 40.88 14.98 -5.61
N LEU A 147 40.37 16.11 -6.12
CA LEU A 147 39.48 16.14 -7.27
C LEU A 147 40.19 15.85 -8.61
N ALA A 148 41.53 15.97 -8.65
CA ALA A 148 42.33 15.65 -9.83
C ALA A 148 42.27 14.17 -10.23
N THR A 149 42.03 13.26 -9.29
CA THR A 149 42.01 11.80 -9.54
C THR A 149 40.81 11.07 -8.94
N MET A 150 39.99 11.74 -8.13
CA MET A 150 38.82 11.14 -7.48
C MET A 150 37.61 12.08 -7.56
N LEU A 151 36.42 11.49 -7.55
CA LEU A 151 35.18 12.24 -7.36
C LEU A 151 35.00 12.61 -5.89
N ASP A 152 34.20 13.65 -5.63
CA ASP A 152 33.79 14.00 -4.27
C ASP A 152 33.08 12.82 -3.58
N ALA A 153 33.19 12.73 -2.26
CA ALA A 153 32.64 11.65 -1.45
C ALA A 153 31.10 11.57 -1.56
N GLY A 154 30.44 12.68 -1.87
CA GLY A 154 28.98 12.81 -1.90
C GLY A 154 28.32 12.47 -0.55
N GLY A 155 27.00 12.46 -0.50
CA GLY A 155 26.27 11.97 0.66
C GLY A 155 24.79 11.78 0.41
N GLU A 156 24.35 11.84 -0.84
CA GLU A 156 22.93 11.98 -1.17
C GLU A 156 22.09 10.81 -0.65
N TYR A 157 22.56 9.58 -0.81
CA TYR A 157 21.79 8.36 -0.48
C TYR A 157 21.95 7.91 0.97
N ALA A 158 23.11 8.18 1.58
CA ALA A 158 23.45 7.80 2.94
C ALA A 158 24.38 8.83 3.57
N PHE A 159 24.19 9.06 4.88
CA PHE A 159 25.03 9.98 5.64
C PHE A 159 26.51 9.60 5.54
N ARG A 160 27.34 10.60 5.26
CA ARG A 160 28.81 10.53 5.30
C ARG A 160 29.31 11.77 6.05
N VAL A 161 30.41 11.63 6.79
CA VAL A 161 30.97 12.71 7.62
C VAL A 161 31.33 13.96 6.80
N ARG A 162 31.79 13.78 5.56
CA ARG A 162 32.10 14.86 4.61
C ARG A 162 31.10 14.97 3.46
N GLY A 163 29.91 14.38 3.62
CA GLY A 163 28.89 14.33 2.58
C GLY A 163 27.79 15.36 2.76
N ASP A 164 26.72 15.21 1.98
CA ASP A 164 25.50 15.99 2.10
C ASP A 164 24.87 15.89 3.50
N GLU A 165 24.19 16.95 3.92
CA GLU A 165 23.47 17.03 5.19
C GLU A 165 22.25 16.09 5.23
N HIS A 166 22.01 15.45 6.39
CA HIS A 166 20.84 14.59 6.64
C HIS A 166 20.10 15.00 7.90
N MET A 167 18.77 15.07 7.88
CA MET A 167 17.99 15.37 9.09
C MET A 167 18.32 14.39 10.24
N TRP A 168 18.55 13.12 9.90
CA TRP A 168 19.02 12.11 10.83
C TRP A 168 20.55 12.04 10.82
N THR A 169 21.16 12.64 11.84
CA THR A 169 22.59 12.52 12.14
C THR A 169 22.83 11.56 13.30
N PRO A 170 24.06 11.04 13.47
CA PRO A 170 24.42 10.22 14.64
C PRO A 170 24.06 10.90 15.97
N ASP A 171 24.31 12.21 16.09
CA ASP A 171 24.03 12.96 17.32
C ASP A 171 22.52 13.08 17.60
N ALA A 172 21.71 13.38 16.57
CA ALA A 172 20.26 13.44 16.72
C ALA A 172 19.68 12.08 17.14
N ILE A 173 20.17 10.99 16.54
CA ILE A 173 19.77 9.62 16.87
C ILE A 173 20.12 9.30 18.32
N ALA A 174 21.36 9.58 18.73
CA ALA A 174 21.84 9.29 20.08
C ALA A 174 21.05 10.05 21.15
N LYS A 175 20.80 11.36 20.95
CA LYS A 175 20.02 12.17 21.92
C LYS A 175 18.56 11.73 22.02
N LEU A 176 17.92 11.40 20.89
CA LEU A 176 16.55 10.90 20.91
C LEU A 176 16.44 9.56 21.66
N GLN A 177 17.34 8.62 21.38
CA GLN A 177 17.37 7.33 22.08
C GLN A 177 17.69 7.49 23.57
N HIS A 178 18.64 8.36 23.94
CA HIS A 178 19.00 8.56 25.34
C HIS A 178 17.87 9.23 26.13
N SER A 179 17.26 10.28 25.60
CA SER A 179 16.17 11.02 26.27
C SER A 179 14.97 10.11 26.56
N THR A 180 14.55 9.31 25.58
CA THR A 180 13.38 8.43 25.69
C THR A 180 13.61 7.21 26.59
N ARG A 181 14.82 6.64 26.58
CA ARG A 181 15.19 5.54 27.50
C ARG A 181 15.33 6.01 28.95
N SER A 182 15.86 7.21 29.15
CA SER A 182 16.09 7.76 30.51
C SER A 182 14.91 8.57 31.05
N GLY A 183 13.86 8.81 30.25
CA GLY A 183 12.72 9.63 30.65
C GLY A 183 13.06 11.11 30.86
N LYS A 184 14.10 11.64 30.18
CA LYS A 184 14.61 13.00 30.38
C LYS A 184 14.19 13.96 29.27
N TYR A 185 13.22 14.81 29.58
CA TYR A 185 12.70 15.81 28.63
C TYR A 185 13.73 16.87 28.22
N GLU A 186 14.63 17.29 29.11
CA GLU A 186 15.69 18.27 28.76
C GLU A 186 16.63 17.75 27.66
N THR A 187 17.00 16.46 27.70
CA THR A 187 17.77 15.84 26.60
C THR A 187 16.95 15.77 25.31
N TYR A 188 15.63 15.61 25.39
CA TYR A 188 14.75 15.70 24.22
C TYR A 188 14.76 17.12 23.64
N LYS A 189 14.77 18.18 24.45
CA LYS A 189 14.89 19.57 23.96
C LYS A 189 16.19 19.78 23.18
N GLU A 190 17.30 19.18 23.63
CA GLU A 190 18.54 19.22 22.88
C GLU A 190 18.43 18.49 21.52
N TYR A 191 17.74 17.35 21.46
CA TYR A 191 17.42 16.67 20.21
C TYR A 191 16.54 17.55 19.31
N ALA A 192 15.45 18.11 19.84
CA ALA A 192 14.53 18.96 19.11
C ALA A 192 15.26 20.20 18.56
N CYS A 193 16.19 20.78 19.32
CA CYS A 193 17.06 21.86 18.84
C CYS A 193 17.92 21.44 17.63
N ILE A 194 18.54 20.25 17.64
CA ILE A 194 19.34 19.75 16.51
C ILE A 194 18.48 19.59 15.24
N ILE A 195 17.22 19.16 15.40
CA ILE A 195 16.30 18.97 14.27
C ILE A 195 15.74 20.32 13.78
N ASN A 196 15.30 21.16 14.70
CA ASN A 196 14.60 22.42 14.42
C ASN A 196 15.57 23.53 13.98
N ASP A 197 16.85 23.49 14.37
CA ASP A 197 17.84 24.48 13.95
C ASP A 197 18.24 24.27 12.49
N GLN A 198 17.56 25.03 11.62
CA GLN A 198 17.80 25.07 10.19
C GLN A 198 18.53 26.36 9.76
N THR A 199 19.19 27.08 10.70
CA THR A 199 19.96 28.31 10.40
C THR A 199 21.03 28.12 9.33
N ARG A 200 21.58 26.90 9.24
CA ARG A 200 22.69 26.56 8.33
C ARG A 200 22.37 25.45 7.34
N ARG A 201 21.40 24.57 7.66
CA ARG A 201 21.19 23.29 6.97
C ARG A 201 20.10 23.33 5.91
N HIS A 202 19.15 24.26 6.03
CA HIS A 202 18.06 24.55 5.07
C HIS A 202 17.46 23.30 4.37
N MET A 203 17.05 22.30 5.17
CA MET A 203 16.70 20.97 4.65
C MET A 203 15.24 20.79 4.23
N THR A 204 14.33 21.59 4.79
CA THR A 204 12.88 21.46 4.61
C THR A 204 12.24 22.84 4.48
N LEU A 205 11.05 22.92 3.87
CA LEU A 205 10.32 24.19 3.74
C LEU A 205 9.92 24.73 5.11
N ARG A 206 9.38 23.88 5.98
CA ARG A 206 9.02 24.25 7.37
C ARG A 206 10.20 24.75 8.22
N GLY A 207 11.42 24.36 7.88
CA GLY A 207 12.64 24.88 8.50
C GLY A 207 12.87 26.39 8.27
N LEU A 208 12.18 26.97 7.28
CA LEU A 208 12.24 28.38 6.93
C LEU A 208 11.04 29.19 7.44
N PHE A 209 10.09 28.54 8.12
CA PHE A 209 8.94 29.21 8.72
C PHE A 209 9.27 29.67 10.13
N GLU A 210 8.76 30.83 10.53
CA GLU A 210 8.75 31.36 11.88
C GLU A 210 7.33 31.33 12.45
N LEU A 211 7.22 31.16 13.77
CA LEU A 211 5.95 31.19 14.48
C LEU A 211 5.70 32.60 15.01
N LYS A 212 4.54 33.16 14.70
CA LYS A 212 4.10 34.48 15.15
C LYS A 212 3.08 34.34 16.28
N PRO A 213 3.28 35.00 17.44
CA PRO A 213 2.30 34.97 18.53
C PRO A 213 0.91 35.49 18.11
N SER A 214 -0.14 34.82 18.57
CA SER A 214 -1.53 35.31 18.40
C SER A 214 -1.90 36.36 19.46
N GLY A 215 -1.15 36.44 20.56
CA GLY A 215 -1.35 37.33 21.69
C GLY A 215 -0.25 37.16 22.74
N PRO A 216 -0.42 37.71 23.96
CA PRO A 216 0.50 37.46 25.07
C PRO A 216 0.60 35.97 25.40
N PRO A 217 1.79 35.48 25.81
CA PRO A 217 1.94 34.11 26.28
C PRO A 217 0.98 33.78 27.43
N VAL A 218 0.54 32.52 27.49
CA VAL A 218 -0.34 32.02 28.56
C VAL A 218 0.41 31.06 29.47
N PRO A 219 0.00 30.90 30.74
CA PRO A 219 0.53 29.88 31.63
C PRO A 219 0.35 28.46 31.04
N LEU A 220 1.37 27.60 31.20
CA LEU A 220 1.38 26.25 30.60
C LEU A 220 0.28 25.33 31.17
N ASP A 221 -0.12 25.57 32.42
CA ASP A 221 -1.21 24.88 33.11
C ASP A 221 -2.60 25.24 32.56
N GLU A 222 -2.74 26.38 31.87
CA GLU A 222 -3.97 26.73 31.14
C GLU A 222 -4.06 26.08 29.76
N VAL A 223 -2.95 25.55 29.23
CA VAL A 223 -2.93 24.82 27.97
C VAL A 223 -3.43 23.40 28.19
N GLU A 224 -4.23 22.88 27.25
CA GLU A 224 -4.75 21.53 27.34
C GLU A 224 -3.65 20.48 27.64
N PRO A 225 -3.96 19.43 28.41
CA PRO A 225 -2.94 18.53 28.92
C PRO A 225 -2.39 17.62 27.82
N ALA A 226 -1.13 17.20 27.95
CA ALA A 226 -0.44 16.38 26.94
C ALA A 226 -1.19 15.09 26.58
N ARG A 227 -1.90 14.51 27.56
CA ARG A 227 -2.75 13.31 27.38
C ARG A 227 -3.89 13.48 26.35
N GLU A 228 -4.33 14.70 26.09
CA GLU A 228 -5.34 14.97 25.05
C GLU A 228 -4.68 15.19 23.68
N ILE A 229 -3.50 15.84 23.67
CA ILE A 229 -2.72 16.06 22.43
C ILE A 229 -2.23 14.74 21.84
N VAL A 230 -1.74 13.81 22.64
CA VAL A 230 -1.24 12.51 22.14
C VAL A 230 -2.29 11.66 21.42
N LYS A 231 -3.59 11.88 21.66
CA LYS A 231 -4.68 11.20 20.94
C LYS A 231 -4.73 11.57 19.45
N ARG A 232 -4.11 12.70 19.08
CA ARG A 232 -3.94 13.16 17.69
C ARG A 232 -2.76 12.50 16.99
N PHE A 233 -1.97 11.71 17.72
CA PHE A 233 -0.77 11.08 17.18
C PHE A 233 -1.05 9.65 16.76
N ALA A 234 -0.55 9.30 15.58
CA ALA A 234 -0.57 7.95 15.07
C ALA A 234 0.85 7.49 14.72
N THR A 235 1.18 6.22 14.97
CA THR A 235 2.35 5.62 14.33
C THR A 235 2.03 5.34 12.87
N GLY A 236 2.98 5.66 11.97
CA GLY A 236 2.80 5.48 10.54
C GLY A 236 2.68 4.00 10.16
N ALA A 237 2.01 3.75 9.03
CA ALA A 237 1.79 2.41 8.48
C ALA A 237 3.12 1.69 8.12
N MET A 238 3.56 0.78 8.98
CA MET A 238 4.81 0.03 8.81
C MET A 238 4.52 -1.47 8.93
N SER A 239 4.61 -2.20 7.81
CA SER A 239 4.13 -3.58 7.77
C SER A 239 4.94 -4.52 8.65
N LEU A 240 4.23 -5.43 9.34
CA LEU A 240 4.82 -6.66 9.86
C LEU A 240 5.43 -7.45 8.68
N GLY A 241 6.71 -7.78 8.79
CA GLY A 241 7.55 -8.28 7.69
C GLY A 241 8.59 -7.25 7.27
N SER A 242 8.21 -5.98 7.08
CA SER A 242 9.18 -4.88 6.92
C SER A 242 9.92 -4.63 8.23
N ILE A 243 9.18 -4.50 9.32
CA ILE A 243 9.71 -4.47 10.69
C ILE A 243 9.45 -5.80 11.41
N SER A 244 10.22 -6.07 12.45
CA SER A 244 10.10 -7.27 13.28
C SER A 244 8.80 -7.28 14.06
N THR A 245 8.39 -8.48 14.50
CA THR A 245 7.22 -8.65 15.39
C THR A 245 7.37 -7.84 16.66
N GLU A 246 8.57 -7.78 17.22
CA GLU A 246 8.89 -7.08 18.45
C GLU A 246 8.71 -5.56 18.31
N ALA A 247 9.25 -4.97 17.24
CA ALA A 247 9.06 -3.55 16.95
C ALA A 247 7.57 -3.24 16.71
N HIS A 248 6.89 -4.04 15.88
CA HIS A 248 5.50 -3.79 15.55
C HIS A 248 4.55 -3.87 16.75
N THR A 249 4.76 -4.85 17.64
CA THR A 249 3.93 -5.02 18.85
C THR A 249 4.25 -3.98 19.91
N THR A 250 5.52 -3.57 20.03
CA THR A 250 5.95 -2.47 20.91
C THR A 250 5.24 -1.16 20.58
N LEU A 251 5.17 -0.78 19.30
CA LEU A 251 4.42 0.40 18.86
C LEU A 251 2.93 0.29 19.21
N ALA A 252 2.30 -0.86 18.98
CA ALA A 252 0.87 -1.04 19.25
C ALA A 252 0.55 -0.88 20.75
N VAL A 253 1.30 -1.56 21.62
CA VAL A 253 1.14 -1.45 23.07
C VAL A 253 1.35 -0.01 23.53
N ALA A 254 2.41 0.66 23.06
CA ALA A 254 2.69 2.05 23.44
C ALA A 254 1.57 3.01 23.05
N MET A 255 1.06 2.92 21.82
CA MET A 255 0.01 3.82 21.34
C MET A 255 -1.32 3.58 22.05
N ASN A 256 -1.68 2.32 22.29
CA ASN A 256 -2.89 1.96 23.03
C ASN A 256 -2.84 2.47 24.48
N ARG A 257 -1.68 2.42 25.15
CA ARG A 257 -1.51 2.96 26.52
C ARG A 257 -1.76 4.46 26.63
N ILE A 258 -1.48 5.23 25.58
CA ILE A 258 -1.62 6.69 25.59
C ILE A 258 -2.90 7.19 24.92
N GLY A 259 -3.75 6.29 24.42
CA GLY A 259 -4.94 6.65 23.64
C GLY A 259 -4.64 7.23 22.26
N GLY A 260 -3.40 7.09 21.78
CA GLY A 260 -3.04 7.35 20.39
C GLY A 260 -3.38 6.15 19.52
N LYS A 261 -2.94 6.16 18.26
CA LYS A 261 -3.25 5.09 17.30
C LYS A 261 -1.99 4.45 16.73
N SER A 262 -1.98 3.12 16.60
CA SER A 262 -0.97 2.43 15.77
C SER A 262 -1.58 1.90 14.49
N ASN A 263 -0.76 1.72 13.46
CA ASN A 263 -1.18 1.27 12.14
C ASN A 263 -0.46 -0.03 11.74
N THR A 264 -1.22 -1.03 11.25
CA THR A 264 -0.70 -2.35 10.84
C THR A 264 0.28 -2.31 9.66
N GLY A 265 0.19 -1.27 8.82
CA GLY A 265 0.71 -1.33 7.46
C GLY A 265 0.09 -2.46 6.63
N GLU A 266 0.72 -2.76 5.50
CA GLU A 266 0.21 -3.69 4.48
C GLU A 266 0.42 -5.18 4.81
N GLY A 267 0.82 -5.52 6.03
CA GLY A 267 1.37 -6.84 6.37
C GLY A 267 0.37 -7.87 6.88
N GLY A 268 -0.90 -7.49 7.07
CA GLY A 268 -1.82 -8.24 7.93
C GLY A 268 -1.52 -8.03 9.43
N GLU A 269 -2.30 -8.66 10.29
CA GLU A 269 -2.10 -8.65 11.74
C GLU A 269 -2.52 -10.00 12.33
N ASP A 270 -1.73 -10.55 13.25
CA ASP A 270 -2.03 -11.85 13.89
C ASP A 270 -3.33 -11.76 14.71
N PRO A 271 -4.34 -12.62 14.46
CA PRO A 271 -5.59 -12.63 15.23
C PRO A 271 -5.40 -12.80 16.74
N MET A 272 -4.32 -13.43 17.19
CA MET A 272 -4.02 -13.56 18.63
C MET A 272 -3.82 -12.19 19.30
N ARG A 273 -3.47 -11.14 18.55
CA ARG A 273 -3.34 -9.77 19.05
C ARG A 273 -4.67 -9.10 19.36
N PHE A 274 -5.79 -9.67 18.91
CA PHE A 274 -7.13 -9.14 19.19
C PHE A 274 -7.64 -9.59 20.55
N LYS A 275 -7.00 -10.62 21.14
CA LYS A 275 -7.33 -11.10 22.48
C LYS A 275 -6.89 -10.06 23.52
N PRO A 276 -7.75 -9.75 24.51
CA PRO A 276 -7.40 -8.81 25.56
C PRO A 276 -6.34 -9.40 26.50
N VAL A 277 -5.40 -8.56 26.94
CA VAL A 277 -4.44 -8.92 28.00
C VAL A 277 -5.10 -8.66 29.35
N THR A 278 -5.63 -9.71 29.99
CA THR A 278 -6.37 -9.60 31.26
C THR A 278 -5.48 -9.71 32.49
N GLN A 279 -4.28 -10.30 32.35
CA GLN A 279 -3.29 -10.47 33.41
C GLN A 279 -1.89 -10.24 32.86
N ALA A 280 -0.92 -10.00 33.74
CA ALA A 280 0.46 -9.88 33.33
C ALA A 280 0.94 -11.20 32.69
N MET A 281 1.55 -11.09 31.51
CA MET A 281 2.04 -12.25 30.76
C MET A 281 3.12 -11.81 29.77
N ARG A 282 3.84 -12.76 29.21
CA ARG A 282 4.81 -12.49 28.14
C ARG A 282 4.14 -12.51 26.77
N LEU A 283 4.69 -11.75 25.83
CA LEU A 283 4.24 -11.72 24.44
C LEU A 283 4.29 -13.10 23.78
N SER A 284 5.32 -13.89 24.09
CA SER A 284 5.45 -15.26 23.59
C SER A 284 4.33 -16.19 24.09
N GLU A 285 3.76 -15.95 25.27
CA GLU A 285 2.65 -16.75 25.81
C GLU A 285 1.34 -16.50 25.04
N LEU A 286 1.22 -15.33 24.38
CA LEU A 286 0.05 -14.99 23.59
C LEU A 286 0.20 -15.34 22.10
N ILE A 287 1.34 -14.97 21.48
CA ILE A 287 1.57 -15.14 20.04
C ILE A 287 2.24 -16.48 19.72
N GLY A 288 3.01 -17.05 20.65
CA GLY A 288 3.75 -18.29 20.48
C GLY A 288 5.27 -18.10 20.59
N ASP A 289 5.93 -19.00 21.30
CA ASP A 289 7.38 -19.05 21.54
C ASP A 289 8.22 -19.11 20.26
N LYS A 290 7.76 -19.86 19.25
CA LYS A 290 8.43 -19.94 17.93
C LYS A 290 8.35 -18.65 17.12
N ARG A 291 7.40 -17.76 17.45
CA ARG A 291 7.15 -16.52 16.68
C ARG A 291 7.84 -15.30 17.28
N ILE A 292 8.26 -15.37 18.55
CA ILE A 292 8.86 -14.25 19.30
C ILE A 292 10.32 -14.57 19.61
N ALA A 293 11.24 -13.74 19.10
CA ALA A 293 12.68 -13.90 19.32
C ALA A 293 13.17 -13.15 20.55
N ARG A 294 12.51 -12.03 20.89
CA ARG A 294 12.77 -11.26 22.12
C ARG A 294 11.45 -10.94 22.78
N ASP A 295 11.28 -11.43 24.00
CA ASP A 295 10.02 -11.30 24.71
C ASP A 295 9.78 -9.90 25.26
N LEU A 296 8.50 -9.54 25.34
CA LEU A 296 7.99 -8.30 25.93
C LEU A 296 7.05 -8.64 27.08
N GLU A 297 7.23 -7.99 28.22
CA GLU A 297 6.30 -8.11 29.35
C GLU A 297 5.06 -7.25 29.10
N LEU A 298 3.90 -7.90 29.07
CA LEU A 298 2.60 -7.27 28.93
C LEU A 298 1.96 -7.11 30.30
N LYS A 299 1.32 -5.97 30.53
CA LYS A 299 0.59 -5.64 31.75
C LYS A 299 -0.90 -5.90 31.54
N ALA A 300 -1.61 -6.19 32.62
CA ALA A 300 -3.08 -6.25 32.57
C ALA A 300 -3.64 -4.93 32.01
N GLY A 301 -4.51 -5.01 31.01
CA GLY A 301 -5.06 -3.86 30.28
C GLY A 301 -4.27 -3.45 29.03
N ASP A 302 -3.09 -4.03 28.77
CA ASP A 302 -2.41 -3.81 27.50
C ASP A 302 -3.22 -4.37 26.32
N SER A 303 -3.09 -3.73 25.17
CA SER A 303 -3.66 -4.18 23.91
C SER A 303 -2.59 -4.20 22.84
N LEU A 304 -2.53 -5.31 22.10
CA LEU A 304 -1.65 -5.48 20.94
C LEU A 304 -2.35 -5.18 19.62
N ARG A 305 -3.66 -5.00 19.62
CA ARG A 305 -4.47 -4.68 18.45
C ARG A 305 -4.09 -3.30 17.94
N SER A 306 -3.74 -3.21 16.65
CA SER A 306 -3.53 -1.90 16.03
C SER A 306 -4.89 -1.26 15.75
N ALA A 307 -5.09 -0.03 16.23
CA ALA A 307 -6.33 0.71 16.04
C ALA A 307 -6.63 1.00 14.56
N ILE A 308 -5.58 1.27 13.76
CA ILE A 308 -5.68 1.50 12.32
C ILE A 308 -5.24 0.24 11.57
N LYS A 309 -6.10 -0.25 10.69
CA LYS A 309 -5.82 -1.40 9.82
C LYS A 309 -5.79 -0.98 8.37
N GLN A 310 -4.69 -1.28 7.68
CA GLN A 310 -4.51 -0.87 6.30
C GLN A 310 -5.14 -1.86 5.32
N VAL A 311 -5.74 -1.34 4.27
CA VAL A 311 -6.21 -2.06 3.08
C VAL A 311 -5.42 -1.49 1.90
N ALA A 312 -4.46 -2.27 1.40
CA ALA A 312 -3.56 -1.90 0.30
C ALA A 312 -3.72 -2.84 -0.90
N SER A 313 -3.12 -2.52 -2.03
CA SER A 313 -3.29 -3.25 -3.31
C SER A 313 -2.98 -4.75 -3.25
N GLY A 314 -2.11 -5.19 -2.34
CA GLY A 314 -1.81 -6.62 -2.15
C GLY A 314 -2.91 -7.42 -1.43
N ARG A 315 -3.80 -6.75 -0.68
CA ARG A 315 -4.83 -7.34 0.21
C ARG A 315 -4.31 -8.40 1.19
N PHE A 316 -3.03 -8.33 1.54
CA PHE A 316 -2.43 -9.29 2.47
C PHE A 316 -3.10 -9.24 3.85
N GLY A 317 -3.58 -10.39 4.31
CA GLY A 317 -4.20 -10.55 5.63
C GLY A 317 -5.50 -9.77 5.83
N VAL A 318 -6.16 -9.33 4.74
CA VAL A 318 -7.43 -8.57 4.83
C VAL A 318 -8.61 -9.54 4.86
N THR A 319 -8.95 -10.02 6.05
CA THR A 319 -10.12 -10.89 6.31
C THR A 319 -11.27 -10.10 6.96
N ALA A 320 -12.47 -10.68 7.00
CA ALA A 320 -13.58 -10.11 7.78
C ALA A 320 -13.21 -9.86 9.26
N GLU A 321 -12.54 -10.82 9.92
CA GLU A 321 -12.07 -10.69 11.31
C GLU A 321 -11.04 -9.56 11.47
N TYR A 322 -10.13 -9.43 10.50
CA TYR A 322 -9.20 -8.31 10.46
C TYR A 322 -9.97 -6.99 10.41
N LEU A 323 -10.93 -6.81 9.49
CA LEU A 323 -11.65 -5.56 9.30
C LEU A 323 -12.48 -5.13 10.53
N VAL A 324 -13.17 -6.06 11.20
CA VAL A 324 -14.01 -5.74 12.37
C VAL A 324 -13.20 -5.38 13.62
N ASN A 325 -11.93 -5.76 13.67
CA ASN A 325 -11.04 -5.42 14.76
C ASN A 325 -10.36 -4.04 14.59
N ALA A 326 -10.83 -3.18 13.70
CA ALA A 326 -10.29 -1.83 13.48
C ALA A 326 -11.18 -0.75 14.13
N ASP A 327 -10.55 0.33 14.59
CA ASP A 327 -11.24 1.61 14.86
C ASP A 327 -11.20 2.51 13.62
N GLN A 328 -10.18 2.34 12.77
CA GLN A 328 -10.07 3.00 11.48
C GLN A 328 -9.51 2.04 10.41
N LEU A 329 -10.13 2.01 9.25
CA LEU A 329 -9.70 1.27 8.07
C LEU A 329 -9.03 2.23 7.08
N GLN A 330 -7.75 2.03 6.79
CA GLN A 330 -6.99 2.93 5.92
C GLN A 330 -6.78 2.34 4.52
N ILE A 331 -7.45 2.88 3.52
CA ILE A 331 -7.18 2.64 2.09
C ILE A 331 -5.85 3.31 1.74
N LYS A 332 -4.86 2.52 1.33
CA LYS A 332 -3.54 3.04 0.97
C LYS A 332 -3.40 3.21 -0.54
N MET A 333 -3.75 4.40 -1.05
CA MET A 333 -3.52 4.72 -2.46
C MET A 333 -2.03 4.82 -2.79
N ALA A 334 -1.25 5.46 -1.91
CA ALA A 334 0.18 5.65 -2.13
C ALA A 334 0.97 5.84 -0.81
N GLN A 335 2.30 5.91 -0.92
CA GLN A 335 3.20 6.33 0.16
C GLN A 335 4.30 7.23 -0.39
N GLY A 336 4.77 8.19 0.41
CA GLY A 336 5.71 9.22 -0.05
C GLY A 336 7.03 8.69 -0.63
N ALA A 337 7.55 7.58 -0.11
CA ALA A 337 8.82 7.00 -0.57
C ALA A 337 8.76 6.34 -1.97
N LYS A 338 7.55 6.06 -2.48
CA LYS A 338 7.30 5.45 -3.79
C LYS A 338 5.85 5.64 -4.25
N PRO A 339 5.45 6.88 -4.59
CA PRO A 339 4.16 7.14 -5.22
C PRO A 339 4.08 6.46 -6.58
N GLY A 340 2.89 6.00 -6.95
CA GLY A 340 2.62 5.27 -8.19
C GLY A 340 3.16 3.84 -8.24
N GLU A 341 3.52 3.25 -7.08
CA GLU A 341 4.03 1.88 -6.98
C GLU A 341 3.44 1.12 -5.77
N GLY A 342 3.49 -0.22 -5.85
CA GLY A 342 3.05 -1.11 -4.78
C GLY A 342 4.09 -1.36 -3.67
N GLY A 343 3.60 -2.01 -2.60
CA GLY A 343 4.41 -2.61 -1.54
C GLY A 343 5.48 -3.55 -2.08
N GLN A 344 6.61 -3.65 -1.37
CA GLN A 344 7.69 -4.58 -1.71
C GLN A 344 8.20 -5.23 -0.43
N LEU A 345 8.16 -6.55 -0.38
CA LEU A 345 8.80 -7.34 0.66
C LEU A 345 9.70 -8.40 0.00
N PRO A 346 11.03 -8.32 0.17
CA PRO A 346 11.94 -9.33 -0.35
C PRO A 346 11.63 -10.73 0.19
N GLY A 347 11.79 -11.76 -0.65
CA GLY A 347 11.41 -13.15 -0.31
C GLY A 347 12.12 -13.71 0.92
N HIS A 348 13.39 -13.34 1.13
CA HIS A 348 14.16 -13.72 2.32
C HIS A 348 13.69 -13.03 3.62
N LYS A 349 12.70 -12.15 3.55
CA LYS A 349 11.96 -11.61 4.70
C LYS A 349 10.57 -12.23 4.85
N VAL A 350 10.15 -13.09 3.93
CA VAL A 350 8.90 -13.84 4.03
C VAL A 350 9.19 -15.14 4.76
N SER A 351 9.35 -15.04 6.08
CA SER A 351 9.44 -16.22 6.95
C SER A 351 8.12 -16.99 6.97
N GLU A 352 8.10 -18.20 7.55
CA GLU A 352 6.87 -18.98 7.74
C GLU A 352 5.76 -18.14 8.36
N TYR A 353 6.07 -17.42 9.45
CA TYR A 353 5.09 -16.58 10.14
C TYR A 353 4.57 -15.42 9.26
N ILE A 354 5.44 -14.79 8.47
CA ILE A 354 5.01 -13.74 7.54
C ILE A 354 4.18 -14.33 6.39
N GLY A 355 4.52 -15.53 5.91
CA GLY A 355 3.71 -16.26 4.92
C GLY A 355 2.31 -16.55 5.45
N TYR A 356 2.21 -17.08 6.67
CA TYR A 356 0.95 -17.32 7.38
C TYR A 356 0.07 -16.07 7.45
N LEU A 357 0.61 -14.94 7.93
CA LEU A 357 -0.14 -13.69 8.10
C LEU A 357 -0.66 -13.10 6.79
N ARG A 358 0.06 -13.35 5.69
CA ARG A 358 -0.25 -12.78 4.38
C ARG A 358 -1.02 -13.73 3.48
N HIS A 359 -1.28 -14.95 3.94
CA HIS A 359 -1.80 -16.05 3.12
C HIS A 359 -0.98 -16.21 1.85
N SER A 360 0.34 -16.29 2.05
CA SER A 360 1.32 -16.39 0.99
C SER A 360 2.36 -17.46 1.30
N VAL A 361 3.12 -17.84 0.29
CA VAL A 361 4.10 -18.90 0.37
C VAL A 361 5.41 -18.39 1.01
N PRO A 362 5.96 -19.07 2.04
CA PRO A 362 7.24 -18.70 2.63
C PRO A 362 8.37 -18.65 1.59
N GLY A 363 9.31 -17.70 1.75
CA GLY A 363 10.47 -17.51 0.87
C GLY A 363 10.18 -16.80 -0.46
N VAL A 364 8.92 -16.64 -0.85
CA VAL A 364 8.54 -16.00 -2.11
C VAL A 364 8.43 -14.48 -1.95
N GLY A 365 9.06 -13.72 -2.84
CA GLY A 365 9.02 -12.25 -2.79
C GLY A 365 7.63 -11.69 -3.09
N LEU A 366 7.18 -10.72 -2.29
CA LEU A 366 5.86 -10.11 -2.42
C LEU A 366 5.99 -8.70 -2.99
N ILE A 367 5.64 -8.55 -4.27
CA ILE A 367 5.51 -7.26 -4.94
C ILE A 367 4.02 -7.02 -5.15
N SER A 368 3.47 -6.01 -4.49
CA SER A 368 2.06 -5.67 -4.66
C SER A 368 1.85 -4.98 -6.02
N PRO A 369 0.67 -5.15 -6.64
CA PRO A 369 0.30 -4.35 -7.80
C PRO A 369 0.41 -2.85 -7.50
N PRO A 370 0.83 -2.00 -8.45
CA PRO A 370 0.80 -0.55 -8.24
C PRO A 370 -0.61 0.00 -7.95
N PRO A 371 -1.66 -0.31 -8.74
CA PRO A 371 -3.01 0.13 -8.42
C PRO A 371 -3.72 -0.81 -7.46
N HIS A 372 -4.74 -0.30 -6.79
CA HIS A 372 -5.84 -1.12 -6.31
C HIS A 372 -6.67 -1.56 -7.53
N HIS A 373 -6.83 -2.86 -7.77
CA HIS A 373 -7.59 -3.33 -8.95
C HIS A 373 -9.11 -3.07 -8.85
N ASP A 374 -9.58 -2.69 -7.66
CA ASP A 374 -10.93 -2.23 -7.37
C ASP A 374 -11.03 -0.70 -7.19
N ILE A 375 -10.02 0.06 -7.67
CA ILE A 375 -10.04 1.52 -7.71
C ILE A 375 -9.40 2.01 -9.01
N TYR A 376 -10.19 2.19 -10.06
CA TYR A 376 -9.75 2.82 -11.30
C TYR A 376 -10.29 4.23 -11.50
N SER A 377 -11.19 4.65 -10.62
CA SER A 377 -11.88 5.94 -10.66
C SER A 377 -12.28 6.38 -9.24
N ILE A 378 -12.87 7.57 -9.13
CA ILE A 378 -13.30 8.10 -7.82
C ILE A 378 -14.56 7.38 -7.31
N GLU A 379 -15.43 6.92 -8.21
CA GLU A 379 -16.61 6.13 -7.91
C GLU A 379 -16.24 4.72 -7.42
N ASP A 380 -15.15 4.14 -7.91
CA ASP A 380 -14.62 2.87 -7.40
C ASP A 380 -14.03 3.04 -5.99
N LEU A 381 -13.35 4.16 -5.72
CA LEU A 381 -12.92 4.50 -4.36
C LEU A 381 -14.14 4.62 -3.43
N ALA A 382 -15.22 5.29 -3.88
CA ALA A 382 -16.45 5.39 -3.12
C ALA A 382 -17.07 4.00 -2.86
N GLN A 383 -16.97 3.08 -3.83
CA GLN A 383 -17.42 1.70 -3.66
C GLN A 383 -16.58 0.95 -2.61
N LEU A 384 -15.25 1.07 -2.62
CA LEU A 384 -14.43 0.45 -1.57
C LEU A 384 -14.69 1.07 -0.19
N ILE A 385 -14.90 2.38 -0.07
CA ILE A 385 -15.31 3.02 1.19
C ILE A 385 -16.63 2.40 1.68
N HIS A 386 -17.60 2.24 0.77
CA HIS A 386 -18.88 1.60 1.08
C HIS A 386 -18.71 0.13 1.51
N ASP A 387 -17.86 -0.64 0.84
CA ASP A 387 -17.59 -2.05 1.21
C ASP A 387 -16.99 -2.15 2.62
N LEU A 388 -16.01 -1.31 2.94
CA LEU A 388 -15.34 -1.31 4.24
C LEU A 388 -16.29 -0.87 5.36
N LYS A 389 -17.15 0.13 5.12
CA LYS A 389 -18.19 0.54 6.07
C LYS A 389 -19.29 -0.48 6.25
N ASN A 390 -19.63 -1.26 5.22
CA ASN A 390 -20.54 -2.40 5.40
C ASN A 390 -19.87 -3.49 6.25
N ALA A 391 -18.62 -3.84 5.96
CA ALA A 391 -17.89 -4.86 6.72
C ALA A 391 -17.68 -4.48 8.20
N ASN A 392 -17.39 -3.19 8.48
CA ASN A 392 -17.28 -2.67 9.84
C ASN A 392 -17.95 -1.28 9.93
N PRO A 393 -19.24 -1.23 10.34
CA PRO A 393 -19.96 0.03 10.46
C PRO A 393 -19.43 0.98 11.54
N ALA A 394 -18.65 0.48 12.50
CA ALA A 394 -18.13 1.28 13.61
C ALA A 394 -16.81 1.97 13.30
N ALA A 395 -16.04 1.47 12.33
CA ALA A 395 -14.73 2.02 11.99
C ALA A 395 -14.82 3.24 11.07
N ASP A 396 -13.95 4.22 11.27
CA ASP A 396 -13.71 5.30 10.30
C ASP A 396 -12.99 4.77 9.05
N VAL A 397 -13.26 5.33 7.87
CA VAL A 397 -12.50 5.02 6.66
C VAL A 397 -11.55 6.17 6.31
N SER A 398 -10.26 5.87 6.30
CA SER A 398 -9.17 6.76 5.95
C SER A 398 -8.66 6.50 4.54
N VAL A 399 -8.34 7.55 3.77
CA VAL A 399 -7.63 7.42 2.49
C VAL A 399 -6.25 8.05 2.59
N LYS A 400 -5.19 7.27 2.35
CA LYS A 400 -3.81 7.75 2.38
C LYS A 400 -3.34 8.14 0.98
N LEU A 401 -3.15 9.45 0.78
CA LEU A 401 -2.61 10.07 -0.43
C LEU A 401 -1.16 10.50 -0.21
N VAL A 402 -0.48 10.86 -1.30
CA VAL A 402 0.83 11.51 -1.25
C VAL A 402 0.68 12.94 -1.75
N SER A 403 1.41 13.85 -1.13
CA SER A 403 1.51 15.24 -1.54
C SER A 403 2.11 15.33 -2.95
N GLU A 404 1.36 15.94 -3.85
CA GLU A 404 1.76 16.35 -5.19
C GLU A 404 0.78 17.45 -5.65
N ILE A 405 1.15 18.20 -6.69
CA ILE A 405 0.23 19.17 -7.29
C ILE A 405 -1.11 18.53 -7.66
N GLY A 406 -2.22 19.14 -7.23
CA GLY A 406 -3.57 18.67 -7.52
C GLY A 406 -4.16 17.73 -6.46
N VAL A 407 -3.38 17.35 -5.43
CA VAL A 407 -3.85 16.49 -4.34
C VAL A 407 -5.06 17.08 -3.60
N GLY A 408 -5.20 18.41 -3.54
CA GLY A 408 -6.36 19.04 -2.91
C GLY A 408 -7.66 18.77 -3.66
N THR A 409 -7.60 18.69 -5.00
CA THR A 409 -8.75 18.29 -5.83
C THR A 409 -9.12 16.83 -5.59
N VAL A 410 -8.12 15.95 -5.52
CA VAL A 410 -8.34 14.53 -5.18
C VAL A 410 -8.95 14.39 -3.79
N ALA A 411 -8.45 15.14 -2.79
CA ALA A 411 -8.99 15.14 -1.43
C ALA A 411 -10.45 15.60 -1.36
N ALA A 412 -10.86 16.58 -2.20
CA ALA A 412 -12.26 16.97 -2.32
C ALA A 412 -13.12 15.84 -2.91
N GLY A 413 -12.60 15.10 -3.89
CA GLY A 413 -13.22 13.87 -4.39
C GLY A 413 -13.37 12.80 -3.30
N VAL A 414 -12.30 12.56 -2.52
CA VAL A 414 -12.28 11.62 -1.39
C VAL A 414 -13.35 11.95 -0.34
N ALA A 415 -13.50 13.23 0.02
CA ALA A 415 -14.55 13.66 0.94
C ALA A 415 -15.96 13.44 0.36
N LYS A 416 -16.17 13.71 -0.94
CA LYS A 416 -17.45 13.43 -1.63
C LYS A 416 -17.73 11.93 -1.74
N ALA A 417 -16.70 11.11 -1.87
CA ALA A 417 -16.73 9.65 -1.82
C ALA A 417 -17.00 9.10 -0.40
N LYS A 418 -17.27 9.98 0.57
CA LYS A 418 -17.68 9.69 1.95
C LYS A 418 -16.57 9.24 2.89
N ALA A 419 -15.28 9.38 2.56
CA ALA A 419 -14.23 9.08 3.54
C ALA A 419 -14.34 9.98 4.78
N ASP A 420 -14.13 9.41 5.97
CA ASP A 420 -14.14 10.14 7.24
C ASP A 420 -12.80 10.82 7.51
N HIS A 421 -11.73 10.30 6.88
CA HIS A 421 -10.36 10.73 7.13
C HIS A 421 -9.50 10.71 5.86
N VAL A 422 -8.56 11.65 5.73
CA VAL A 422 -7.56 11.69 4.66
C VAL A 422 -6.17 11.94 5.24
N VAL A 423 -5.18 11.18 4.78
CA VAL A 423 -3.76 11.39 5.11
C VAL A 423 -3.06 12.01 3.91
N ILE A 424 -2.35 13.12 4.11
CA ILE A 424 -1.42 13.68 3.14
C ILE A 424 0.00 13.33 3.56
N ALA A 425 0.63 12.40 2.83
CA ALA A 425 1.99 11.95 3.09
C ALA A 425 3.01 12.76 2.28
N GLY A 426 4.07 13.26 2.93
CA GLY A 426 5.19 13.93 2.26
C GLY A 426 6.13 12.94 1.55
N HIS A 427 6.81 13.41 0.51
CA HIS A 427 7.81 12.62 -0.26
C HIS A 427 8.93 12.01 0.62
N ASP A 428 9.20 12.62 1.76
CA ASP A 428 10.28 12.26 2.68
C ASP A 428 9.94 11.08 3.61
N GLY A 429 8.74 10.51 3.49
CA GLY A 429 8.31 9.32 4.23
C GLY A 429 9.29 8.14 4.14
N GLY A 430 9.39 7.36 5.22
CA GLY A 430 10.26 6.18 5.27
C GLY A 430 9.75 4.99 4.44
N THR A 431 10.64 4.03 4.18
CA THR A 431 10.28 2.74 3.55
C THR A 431 11.26 1.63 3.94
N GLY A 432 10.77 0.40 4.04
CA GLY A 432 11.60 -0.79 4.22
C GLY A 432 12.32 -1.22 2.93
N ALA A 433 11.68 -1.01 1.77
CA ALA A 433 12.21 -1.34 0.45
C ALA A 433 11.53 -0.50 -0.65
N SER A 434 12.34 0.18 -1.47
CA SER A 434 11.90 1.01 -2.59
C SER A 434 13.07 1.26 -3.57
N PRO A 435 12.82 1.48 -4.87
CA PRO A 435 13.83 2.00 -5.78
C PRO A 435 14.34 3.38 -5.32
N TRP A 436 15.65 3.62 -5.49
CA TRP A 436 16.26 4.90 -5.20
C TRP A 436 15.66 6.06 -6.02
N SER A 437 15.35 5.81 -7.30
CA SER A 437 14.73 6.80 -8.17
C SER A 437 13.40 7.32 -7.62
N SER A 438 12.63 6.47 -6.94
CA SER A 438 11.34 6.84 -6.37
C SER A 438 11.50 7.58 -5.04
N ILE A 439 12.43 7.14 -4.19
CA ILE A 439 12.74 7.83 -2.92
C ILE A 439 13.22 9.28 -3.19
N LYS A 440 13.93 9.50 -4.29
CA LYS A 440 14.56 10.79 -4.59
C LYS A 440 13.75 11.71 -5.49
N HIS A 441 12.89 11.17 -6.35
CA HIS A 441 12.30 11.95 -7.44
C HIS A 441 10.79 11.80 -7.60
N ALA A 442 10.06 11.27 -6.61
CA ALA A 442 8.62 11.14 -6.68
C ALA A 442 7.94 11.64 -5.40
N GLY A 443 6.85 12.38 -5.56
CA GLY A 443 6.14 13.08 -4.49
C GLY A 443 6.74 14.46 -4.18
N SER A 444 5.98 15.26 -3.43
CA SER A 444 6.31 16.64 -3.04
C SER A 444 6.32 16.80 -1.50
N PRO A 445 6.91 17.88 -0.95
CA PRO A 445 6.86 18.20 0.48
C PRO A 445 5.42 18.28 0.98
N TRP A 446 5.15 17.71 2.17
CA TRP A 446 3.80 17.67 2.73
C TRP A 446 3.26 19.07 3.02
N GLU A 447 4.12 20.07 3.24
CA GLU A 447 3.72 21.45 3.47
C GLU A 447 2.89 21.98 2.27
N LEU A 448 3.22 21.54 1.04
CA LEU A 448 2.50 21.93 -0.17
C LEU A 448 1.14 21.24 -0.26
N GLY A 449 1.13 19.90 -0.20
CA GLY A 449 -0.10 19.13 -0.35
C GLY A 449 -1.07 19.33 0.80
N LEU A 450 -0.58 19.53 2.03
CA LEU A 450 -1.44 19.81 3.19
C LEU A 450 -2.13 21.16 3.03
N ALA A 451 -1.39 22.20 2.66
CA ALA A 451 -1.95 23.52 2.42
C ALA A 451 -2.97 23.49 1.27
N GLU A 452 -2.65 22.85 0.14
CA GLU A 452 -3.57 22.71 -0.99
C GLU A 452 -4.85 21.97 -0.60
N THR A 453 -4.72 20.89 0.18
CA THR A 453 -5.84 20.10 0.71
C THR A 453 -6.74 20.94 1.61
N GLN A 454 -6.15 21.63 2.59
CA GLN A 454 -6.87 22.53 3.50
C GLN A 454 -7.62 23.61 2.72
N GLN A 455 -6.93 24.29 1.81
CA GLN A 455 -7.50 25.39 1.01
C GLN A 455 -8.67 24.88 0.16
N THR A 456 -8.49 23.77 -0.55
CA THR A 456 -9.50 23.21 -1.46
C THR A 456 -10.73 22.70 -0.71
N LEU A 457 -10.55 22.00 0.40
CA LEU A 457 -11.67 21.51 1.22
C LEU A 457 -12.49 22.64 1.83
N VAL A 458 -11.84 23.73 2.27
CA VAL A 458 -12.53 24.91 2.80
C VAL A 458 -13.30 25.64 1.70
N LEU A 459 -12.67 25.86 0.53
CA LEU A 459 -13.33 26.48 -0.63
C LEU A 459 -14.58 25.72 -1.07
N ASN A 460 -14.56 24.39 -1.00
CA ASN A 460 -15.67 23.53 -1.37
C ASN A 460 -16.66 23.23 -0.24
N ARG A 461 -16.46 23.81 0.97
CA ARG A 461 -17.30 23.54 2.16
C ARG A 461 -17.38 22.06 2.53
N LEU A 462 -16.27 21.35 2.37
CA LEU A 462 -16.12 19.92 2.71
C LEU A 462 -15.27 19.69 3.95
N ARG A 463 -14.51 20.70 4.40
CA ARG A 463 -13.54 20.56 5.49
C ARG A 463 -14.14 20.10 6.82
N SER A 464 -15.40 20.44 7.09
CA SER A 464 -16.11 20.02 8.30
C SER A 464 -16.30 18.52 8.42
N ARG A 465 -16.40 17.81 7.28
CA ARG A 465 -16.83 16.42 7.19
C ARG A 465 -15.70 15.40 7.22
N ILE A 466 -14.47 15.86 7.03
CA ILE A 466 -13.30 14.99 6.88
C ILE A 466 -12.17 15.46 7.78
N ARG A 467 -11.60 14.51 8.52
CA ARG A 467 -10.42 14.72 9.34
C ARG A 467 -9.16 14.61 8.49
N VAL A 468 -8.23 15.56 8.63
CA VAL A 468 -7.00 15.63 7.84
C VAL A 468 -5.81 15.27 8.71
N GLN A 469 -5.11 14.19 8.37
CA GLN A 469 -3.83 13.84 8.97
C GLN A 469 -2.69 14.19 8.02
N VAL A 470 -1.55 14.56 8.58
CA VAL A 470 -0.30 14.71 7.82
C VAL A 470 0.77 13.74 8.34
N ASP A 471 1.54 13.16 7.43
CA ASP A 471 2.76 12.44 7.78
C ASP A 471 3.90 12.78 6.79
N GLY A 472 5.14 12.41 7.15
CA GLY A 472 6.33 12.78 6.40
C GLY A 472 7.39 13.36 7.31
N GLN A 473 8.26 12.48 7.84
CA GLN A 473 9.41 12.87 8.66
C GLN A 473 9.09 13.81 9.84
N MET A 474 7.88 13.72 10.40
CA MET A 474 7.48 14.37 11.66
C MET A 474 8.40 13.89 12.79
N LYS A 475 9.01 14.81 13.53
CA LYS A 475 10.05 14.53 14.53
C LYS A 475 9.86 15.28 15.84
N THR A 476 9.36 16.50 15.79
CA THR A 476 9.30 17.42 16.95
C THR A 476 7.91 17.98 17.16
N GLY A 477 7.66 18.57 18.34
CA GLY A 477 6.44 19.33 18.59
C GLY A 477 6.30 20.55 17.68
N ARG A 478 7.42 21.14 17.24
CA ARG A 478 7.41 22.19 16.20
C ARG A 478 6.79 21.71 14.88
N ASP A 479 7.14 20.51 14.41
CA ASP A 479 6.55 19.96 13.19
C ASP A 479 5.03 19.82 13.32
N VAL A 480 4.55 19.36 14.48
CA VAL A 480 3.12 19.23 14.80
C VAL A 480 2.40 20.58 14.76
N VAL A 481 2.96 21.60 15.42
CA VAL A 481 2.37 22.95 15.42
C VAL A 481 2.29 23.51 14.00
N ILE A 482 3.36 23.39 13.19
CA ILE A 482 3.34 23.84 11.80
C ILE A 482 2.28 23.08 10.98
N GLY A 483 2.20 21.75 11.13
CA GLY A 483 1.17 20.96 10.46
C GLY A 483 -0.25 21.38 10.87
N ALA A 484 -0.50 21.65 12.15
CA ALA A 484 -1.78 22.16 12.64
C ALA A 484 -2.13 23.51 11.98
N LEU A 485 -1.19 24.46 11.99
CA LEU A 485 -1.37 25.79 11.39
C LEU A 485 -1.67 25.70 9.88
N LEU A 486 -1.09 24.71 9.18
CA LEU A 486 -1.38 24.42 7.77
C LEU A 486 -2.69 23.66 7.52
N GLY A 487 -3.32 23.10 8.56
CA GLY A 487 -4.68 22.55 8.49
C GLY A 487 -4.87 21.12 8.99
N ALA A 488 -3.84 20.45 9.52
CA ALA A 488 -3.96 19.08 10.01
C ALA A 488 -4.67 19.00 11.38
N ASP A 489 -5.55 18.00 11.52
CA ASP A 489 -6.17 17.59 12.79
C ASP A 489 -5.32 16.55 13.54
N GLU A 490 -4.58 15.72 12.81
CA GLU A 490 -3.81 14.57 13.30
C GLU A 490 -2.43 14.41 12.62
N PHE A 491 -1.52 13.65 13.27
CA PHE A 491 -0.10 13.61 12.90
C PHE A 491 0.46 12.19 12.93
N GLY A 492 1.05 11.76 11.81
CA GLY A 492 1.67 10.46 11.66
C GLY A 492 3.19 10.46 11.88
N PHE A 493 3.68 9.55 12.71
CA PHE A 493 5.10 9.39 13.03
C PHE A 493 5.57 7.98 12.71
N ALA A 494 6.56 7.84 11.82
CA ALA A 494 7.09 6.52 11.45
C ALA A 494 8.56 6.36 11.87
N THR A 495 9.47 7.10 11.23
CA THR A 495 10.92 6.92 11.45
C THR A 495 11.35 7.30 12.86
N ALA A 496 10.82 8.37 13.47
CA ALA A 496 11.21 8.78 14.81
C ALA A 496 10.88 7.71 15.88
N PRO A 497 9.66 7.13 15.94
CA PRO A 497 9.38 5.98 16.79
C PRO A 497 10.32 4.77 16.54
N LEU A 498 10.64 4.44 15.30
CA LEU A 498 11.61 3.36 15.03
C LEU A 498 13.02 3.69 15.55
N VAL A 499 13.44 4.96 15.50
CA VAL A 499 14.71 5.42 16.09
C VAL A 499 14.68 5.26 17.61
N VAL A 500 13.56 5.61 18.25
CA VAL A 500 13.32 5.40 19.69
C VAL A 500 13.41 3.92 20.07
N GLU A 501 12.88 3.03 19.24
CA GLU A 501 12.99 1.57 19.42
C GLU A 501 14.39 1.01 19.19
N GLY A 502 15.30 1.81 18.62
CA GLY A 502 16.73 1.45 18.47
C GLY A 502 17.30 1.59 17.07
N CYS A 503 16.52 2.01 16.06
CA CYS A 503 17.04 2.20 14.71
C CYS A 503 18.21 3.21 14.69
N ILE A 504 19.32 2.81 14.07
CA ILE A 504 20.54 3.62 13.91
C ILE A 504 20.72 4.17 12.48
N MET A 505 19.65 4.17 11.68
CA MET A 505 19.63 4.71 10.30
C MET A 505 20.69 4.14 9.34
N MET A 506 21.02 2.86 9.47
CA MET A 506 21.96 2.16 8.57
C MET A 506 21.44 1.97 7.13
N ARG A 507 20.12 2.11 6.92
CA ARG A 507 19.44 1.99 5.60
C ARG A 507 19.60 0.63 4.89
N LYS A 508 19.75 -0.45 5.66
CA LYS A 508 19.81 -1.85 5.17
C LYS A 508 18.52 -2.65 5.42
N CYS A 509 17.38 -1.97 5.59
CA CYS A 509 16.09 -2.58 5.96
C CYS A 509 15.63 -3.67 4.97
N HIS A 510 15.92 -3.49 3.68
CA HIS A 510 15.59 -4.42 2.59
C HIS A 510 16.48 -5.66 2.56
N LEU A 511 17.67 -5.61 3.17
CA LEU A 511 18.63 -6.72 3.14
C LEU A 511 18.39 -7.76 4.24
N ASN A 512 17.41 -7.54 5.13
CA ASN A 512 17.16 -8.38 6.31
C ASN A 512 18.31 -8.39 7.35
N THR A 513 19.28 -7.48 7.22
CA THR A 513 20.50 -7.45 8.06
C THR A 513 20.48 -6.31 9.09
N CYS A 514 19.30 -5.99 9.64
CA CYS A 514 19.19 -4.92 10.64
C CYS A 514 19.96 -5.30 11.92
N PRO A 515 21.00 -4.54 12.33
CA PRO A 515 21.88 -4.95 13.42
C PRO A 515 21.24 -4.84 14.81
N VAL A 516 20.08 -4.19 14.90
CA VAL A 516 19.39 -3.84 16.16
C VAL A 516 17.99 -4.47 16.25
N GLY A 517 17.68 -5.45 15.40
CA GLY A 517 16.44 -6.21 15.50
C GLY A 517 15.15 -5.47 15.12
N VAL A 518 15.24 -4.26 14.53
CA VAL A 518 14.05 -3.46 14.15
C VAL A 518 13.48 -3.88 12.79
N ALA A 519 14.29 -3.84 11.72
CA ALA A 519 13.83 -4.04 10.33
C ALA A 519 14.31 -5.38 9.73
N THR A 520 14.10 -6.49 10.45
CA THR A 520 14.58 -7.83 10.09
C THR A 520 13.62 -8.91 10.57
N GLN A 521 13.56 -10.01 9.82
CA GLN A 521 12.89 -11.27 10.17
C GLN A 521 13.87 -12.38 10.56
N ASP A 522 15.18 -12.10 10.50
CA ASP A 522 16.22 -13.00 11.00
C ASP A 522 16.09 -13.17 12.53
N PRO A 523 15.88 -14.40 13.04
CA PRO A 523 15.69 -14.63 14.47
C PRO A 523 16.88 -14.19 15.34
N GLU A 524 18.12 -14.38 14.89
CA GLU A 524 19.32 -14.01 15.64
C GLU A 524 19.50 -12.49 15.73
N LEU A 525 19.13 -11.77 14.66
CA LEU A 525 19.14 -10.31 14.68
C LEU A 525 17.97 -9.75 15.49
N ARG A 526 16.80 -10.38 15.47
CA ARG A 526 15.63 -9.98 16.27
C ARG A 526 15.89 -10.09 17.78
N LYS A 527 16.68 -11.07 18.24
CA LYS A 527 17.14 -11.16 19.64
C LYS A 527 17.83 -9.89 20.14
N LYS A 528 18.42 -9.09 19.23
CA LYS A 528 19.12 -7.83 19.55
C LYS A 528 18.18 -6.63 19.73
N PHE A 529 16.87 -6.82 19.56
CA PHE A 529 15.89 -5.75 19.78
C PHE A 529 15.86 -5.31 21.24
N THR A 530 15.89 -4.00 21.47
CA THR A 530 15.94 -3.39 22.82
C THR A 530 14.87 -2.33 23.05
N GLY A 531 14.00 -2.07 22.07
CA GLY A 531 12.87 -1.16 22.21
C GLY A 531 11.91 -1.65 23.30
N GLN A 532 11.26 -0.70 23.98
CA GLN A 532 10.25 -0.96 25.00
C GLN A 532 9.09 0.02 24.79
N PRO A 533 7.84 -0.35 25.10
CA PRO A 533 6.70 0.53 24.95
C PRO A 533 6.89 1.86 25.70
N GLU A 534 7.49 1.83 26.89
CA GLU A 534 7.79 3.00 27.72
C GLU A 534 8.65 4.04 27.00
N HIS A 535 9.62 3.61 26.16
CA HIS A 535 10.44 4.55 25.39
C HIS A 535 9.60 5.33 24.38
N VAL A 536 8.68 4.63 23.71
CA VAL A 536 7.77 5.21 22.71
C VAL A 536 6.72 6.11 23.38
N VAL A 537 6.20 5.69 24.54
CA VAL A 537 5.33 6.53 25.38
C VAL A 537 6.02 7.83 25.75
N ASN A 538 7.25 7.77 26.28
CA ASN A 538 8.04 8.95 26.63
C ASN A 538 8.22 9.88 25.43
N PHE A 539 8.55 9.34 24.25
CA PHE A 539 8.70 10.13 23.02
C PHE A 539 7.45 10.95 22.71
N PHE A 540 6.28 10.33 22.67
CA PHE A 540 5.04 11.03 22.31
C PHE A 540 4.64 12.06 23.36
N PHE A 541 4.84 11.78 24.65
CA PHE A 541 4.63 12.79 25.69
C PHE A 541 5.61 13.96 25.57
N PHE A 542 6.87 13.72 25.24
CA PHE A 542 7.84 14.80 25.03
C PHE A 542 7.46 15.70 23.85
N VAL A 543 7.02 15.14 22.71
CA VAL A 543 6.56 16.01 21.60
C VAL A 543 5.26 16.72 21.97
N ALA A 544 4.35 16.08 22.71
CA ALA A 544 3.13 16.74 23.20
C ALA A 544 3.44 17.89 24.18
N ASP A 545 4.41 17.72 25.08
CA ASP A 545 4.83 18.80 25.98
C ASP A 545 5.53 19.93 25.21
N GLU A 546 6.35 19.64 24.19
CA GLU A 546 6.88 20.69 23.29
C GLU A 546 5.75 21.45 22.57
N VAL A 547 4.71 20.73 22.10
CA VAL A 547 3.51 21.37 21.53
C VAL A 547 2.87 22.30 22.53
N ARG A 548 2.72 21.90 23.80
CA ARG A 548 2.12 22.73 24.85
C ARG A 548 2.96 23.96 25.15
N GLU A 549 4.29 23.82 25.23
CA GLU A 549 5.21 24.94 25.41
C GLU A 549 5.07 25.96 24.26
N LEU A 550 4.98 25.49 23.01
CA LEU A 550 4.78 26.34 21.84
C LEU A 550 3.39 27.00 21.82
N MET A 551 2.34 26.26 22.16
CA MET A 551 0.99 26.81 22.30
C MET A 551 0.93 27.91 23.36
N ALA A 552 1.56 27.69 24.51
CA ALA A 552 1.67 28.68 25.58
C ALA A 552 2.36 29.96 25.09
N GLN A 553 3.49 29.83 24.38
CA GLN A 553 4.22 30.95 23.78
C GLN A 553 3.39 31.71 22.72
N LEU A 554 2.56 31.00 21.96
CA LEU A 554 1.67 31.58 20.96
C LEU A 554 0.44 32.27 21.56
N GLY A 555 0.16 32.05 22.84
CA GLY A 555 -1.03 32.55 23.54
C GLY A 555 -2.28 31.70 23.29
N ILE A 556 -2.12 30.42 22.97
CA ILE A 556 -3.20 29.49 22.57
C ILE A 556 -3.38 28.40 23.64
N ARG A 557 -4.63 28.15 24.05
CA ARG A 557 -4.96 27.18 25.11
C ARG A 557 -5.46 25.84 24.57
N LYS A 558 -6.16 25.84 23.44
CA LYS A 558 -6.70 24.65 22.78
C LYS A 558 -6.06 24.42 21.43
N PHE A 559 -5.75 23.18 21.12
CA PHE A 559 -5.09 22.73 19.90
C PHE A 559 -5.96 23.02 18.68
N ASP A 560 -7.28 22.86 18.79
CA ASP A 560 -8.21 23.18 17.72
C ASP A 560 -8.12 24.66 17.28
N ASP A 561 -7.69 25.57 18.16
CA ASP A 561 -7.49 26.98 17.83
C ASP A 561 -6.23 27.22 16.97
N LEU A 562 -5.34 26.23 16.82
CA LEU A 562 -4.23 26.26 15.86
C LEU A 562 -4.70 25.93 14.44
N ILE A 563 -5.72 25.08 14.28
CA ILE A 563 -5.96 24.39 13.02
C ILE A 563 -6.31 25.38 11.89
N GLY A 564 -5.49 25.39 10.85
CA GLY A 564 -5.63 26.28 9.69
C GLY A 564 -5.26 27.75 9.95
N ARG A 565 -4.62 28.07 11.09
CA ARG A 565 -4.18 29.43 11.44
C ARG A 565 -2.86 29.83 10.78
N VAL A 566 -2.79 29.77 9.45
CA VAL A 566 -1.60 30.20 8.68
C VAL A 566 -1.17 31.67 8.86
N ASP A 567 -1.96 32.53 9.52
CA ASP A 567 -1.56 33.90 9.92
C ASP A 567 -0.53 33.93 11.05
N LEU A 568 -0.37 32.80 11.75
CA LEU A 568 0.64 32.61 12.78
C LEU A 568 1.94 32.06 12.19
N LEU A 569 2.04 31.94 10.86
CA LEU A 569 3.26 31.61 10.15
C LEU A 569 3.81 32.87 9.45
N ASP A 570 5.12 33.05 9.56
CA ASP A 570 5.87 34.07 8.83
C ASP A 570 7.13 33.45 8.22
N LEU A 571 7.82 34.20 7.36
CA LEU A 571 9.09 33.80 6.79
C LEU A 571 10.24 34.20 7.69
N ARG A 572 11.21 33.29 7.80
CA ARG A 572 12.46 33.58 8.49
C ARG A 572 13.16 34.78 7.88
N LYS A 573 13.42 35.80 8.71
CA LYS A 573 14.16 36.99 8.29
C LYS A 573 15.65 36.67 8.13
N GLY A 574 16.29 37.24 7.10
CA GLY A 574 17.74 37.14 6.92
C GLY A 574 18.26 35.81 6.35
N ILE A 575 17.55 35.21 5.38
CA ILE A 575 18.02 34.03 4.65
C ILE A 575 19.37 34.34 3.95
N ALA A 576 20.47 33.83 4.52
CA ALA A 576 21.82 34.12 4.04
C ALA A 576 22.20 33.29 2.79
N HIS A 577 21.60 32.11 2.60
CA HIS A 577 21.98 31.18 1.54
C HIS A 577 21.52 31.67 0.15
N TRP A 578 22.45 31.74 -0.80
CA TRP A 578 22.22 32.34 -2.12
C TRP A 578 21.14 31.65 -2.95
N LYS A 579 21.00 30.31 -2.87
CA LYS A 579 19.92 29.57 -3.57
C LYS A 579 18.53 29.73 -2.95
N ALA A 580 18.48 30.17 -1.68
CA ALA A 580 17.22 30.35 -0.96
C ALA A 580 16.69 31.79 -1.07
N LYS A 581 17.42 32.67 -1.76
CA LYS A 581 16.93 34.00 -2.13
C LYS A 581 15.85 33.86 -3.20
N GLY A 582 14.70 34.50 -3.00
CA GLY A 582 13.58 34.47 -3.94
C GLY A 582 12.60 33.30 -3.73
N LEU A 583 12.73 32.51 -2.66
CA LEU A 583 11.68 31.58 -2.25
C LEU A 583 10.42 32.38 -1.87
N ASP A 584 9.28 32.04 -2.49
CA ASP A 584 7.97 32.60 -2.16
C ASP A 584 7.03 31.49 -1.67
N TYR A 585 6.44 31.71 -0.51
CA TYR A 585 5.53 30.80 0.18
C TYR A 585 4.11 31.36 0.32
N SER A 586 3.84 32.51 -0.29
CA SER A 586 2.54 33.21 -0.25
C SER A 586 1.37 32.27 -0.59
N ARG A 587 1.58 31.31 -1.50
CA ARG A 587 0.59 30.30 -1.89
C ARG A 587 0.32 29.25 -0.81
N ILE A 588 1.34 28.84 -0.07
CA ILE A 588 1.18 27.92 1.07
C ILE A 588 0.39 28.61 2.18
N PHE A 589 0.73 29.88 2.46
CA PHE A 589 0.08 30.66 3.53
C PHE A 589 -1.25 31.30 3.09
N HIS A 590 -1.71 31.00 1.88
CA HIS A 590 -2.96 31.56 1.37
C HIS A 590 -4.16 31.08 2.20
N ARG A 591 -5.06 32.03 2.47
CA ARG A 591 -6.32 31.77 3.16
C ARG A 591 -7.47 31.94 2.18
N PRO A 592 -8.29 30.90 1.99
CA PRO A 592 -9.53 31.02 1.24
C PRO A 592 -10.40 32.15 1.78
N ASN A 593 -10.88 33.01 0.89
CA ASN A 593 -11.84 34.06 1.24
C ASN A 593 -13.26 33.48 1.36
N VAL A 594 -13.57 32.94 2.54
CA VAL A 594 -14.89 32.36 2.87
C VAL A 594 -15.46 33.00 4.14
N PRO A 595 -16.79 33.01 4.35
CA PRO A 595 -17.38 33.49 5.59
C PRO A 595 -16.84 32.74 6.81
N ALA A 596 -16.74 33.42 7.96
CA ALA A 596 -16.24 32.84 9.21
C ALA A 596 -17.06 31.63 9.72
N SER A 597 -18.30 31.46 9.22
CA SER A 597 -19.15 30.32 9.51
C SER A 597 -18.71 29.03 8.80
N VAL A 598 -17.81 29.09 7.81
CA VAL A 598 -17.27 27.90 7.13
C VAL A 598 -16.20 27.28 8.02
N PRO A 599 -16.36 26.02 8.48
CA PRO A 599 -15.37 25.38 9.34
C PRO A 599 -14.03 25.19 8.63
N ARG A 600 -12.94 25.36 9.40
CA ARG A 600 -11.55 25.13 8.95
C ARG A 600 -10.96 23.83 9.50
N LEU A 601 -11.71 23.14 10.34
CA LEU A 601 -11.34 21.90 11.01
C LEU A 601 -12.52 20.92 10.93
N HIS A 602 -12.28 19.66 11.27
CA HIS A 602 -13.28 18.62 11.27
C HIS A 602 -14.24 18.77 12.45
N CYS A 603 -15.55 18.85 12.19
CA CYS A 603 -16.57 19.03 13.21
C CYS A 603 -17.90 18.31 12.92
N GLU A 604 -17.99 17.55 11.83
CA GLU A 604 -19.20 16.83 11.40
C GLU A 604 -18.85 15.39 11.03
N THR A 605 -19.77 14.46 11.27
CA THR A 605 -19.65 13.05 10.85
C THR A 605 -20.30 12.83 9.49
N GLN A 606 -19.77 11.86 8.72
CA GLN A 606 -20.31 11.46 7.43
C GLN A 606 -21.51 10.51 7.57
N ASP A 607 -22.58 10.74 6.81
CA ASP A 607 -23.63 9.73 6.57
C ASP A 607 -23.23 8.83 5.38
N HIS A 608 -23.13 7.54 5.68
CA HIS A 608 -22.71 6.46 4.77
C HIS A 608 -23.88 5.71 4.12
N GLY A 609 -25.13 6.05 4.47
CA GLY A 609 -26.33 5.45 3.88
C GLY A 609 -26.55 3.97 4.24
N LEU A 610 -25.93 3.49 5.33
CA LEU A 610 -25.97 2.07 5.73
C LEU A 610 -27.36 1.60 6.16
N ASP A 611 -28.27 2.52 6.51
CA ASP A 611 -29.65 2.19 6.87
C ASP A 611 -30.45 1.58 5.71
N GLN A 612 -30.01 1.79 4.47
CA GLN A 612 -30.64 1.24 3.26
C GLN A 612 -30.00 -0.07 2.79
N ALA A 613 -28.96 -0.58 3.49
CA ALA A 613 -28.28 -1.80 3.09
C ALA A 613 -29.18 -3.03 3.29
N LEU A 614 -29.27 -3.88 2.27
CA LEU A 614 -30.04 -5.14 2.31
C LEU A 614 -29.58 -6.04 3.47
N ASP A 615 -28.30 -5.97 3.82
CA ASP A 615 -27.73 -6.75 4.92
C ASP A 615 -28.39 -6.52 6.26
N ARG A 616 -29.04 -5.37 6.50
CA ARG A 616 -29.80 -5.16 7.74
C ARG A 616 -30.91 -6.20 7.88
N GLN A 617 -31.62 -6.47 6.80
CA GLN A 617 -32.63 -7.51 6.74
C GLN A 617 -32.01 -8.91 6.83
N LEU A 618 -30.85 -9.13 6.18
CA LEU A 618 -30.14 -10.41 6.28
C LEU A 618 -29.69 -10.71 7.72
N ILE A 619 -29.18 -9.72 8.45
CA ILE A 619 -28.74 -9.86 9.84
C ILE A 619 -29.92 -10.18 10.76
N GLU A 620 -31.06 -9.50 10.58
CA GLU A 620 -32.28 -9.77 11.35
C GLU A 620 -32.74 -11.22 11.14
N LEU A 621 -32.83 -11.65 9.88
CA LEU A 621 -33.25 -13.02 9.54
C LEU A 621 -32.21 -14.08 9.95
N ALA A 622 -30.92 -13.73 9.97
CA ALA A 622 -29.83 -14.63 10.38
C ALA A 622 -29.55 -14.64 11.89
N ALA A 623 -30.28 -13.87 12.71
CA ALA A 623 -30.06 -13.79 14.16
C ALA A 623 -30.01 -15.18 14.85
N PRO A 624 -30.88 -16.16 14.52
CA PRO A 624 -30.79 -17.52 15.08
C PRO A 624 -29.43 -18.20 14.81
N ALA A 625 -28.87 -18.01 13.62
CA ALA A 625 -27.56 -18.54 13.26
C ALA A 625 -26.42 -17.81 13.99
N LEU A 626 -26.49 -16.48 14.05
CA LEU A 626 -25.45 -15.66 14.66
C LEU A 626 -25.33 -15.92 16.17
N ASP A 627 -26.47 -16.03 16.86
CA ASP A 627 -26.49 -16.11 18.33
C ASP A 627 -26.53 -17.55 18.86
N ARG A 628 -27.21 -18.47 18.15
CA ARG A 628 -27.41 -19.86 18.61
C ARG A 628 -26.79 -20.92 17.69
N ARG A 629 -26.16 -20.52 16.58
CA ARG A 629 -25.54 -21.43 15.59
C ARG A 629 -26.54 -22.38 14.92
N GLU A 630 -27.81 -21.97 14.84
CA GLU A 630 -28.86 -22.70 14.13
C GLU A 630 -28.73 -22.51 12.62
N LYS A 631 -29.09 -23.53 11.82
CA LYS A 631 -29.14 -23.38 10.37
C LYS A 631 -30.33 -22.53 9.96
N VAL A 632 -30.10 -21.53 9.10
CA VAL A 632 -31.12 -20.61 8.60
C VAL A 632 -31.06 -20.55 7.07
N ARG A 633 -32.23 -20.55 6.43
CA ARG A 633 -32.39 -20.30 4.99
C ARG A 633 -33.18 -19.01 4.77
N ILE A 634 -32.66 -18.12 3.95
CA ILE A 634 -33.23 -16.80 3.65
C ILE A 634 -33.45 -16.70 2.14
N GLU A 635 -34.60 -16.19 1.71
CA GLU A 635 -34.89 -15.99 0.27
C GLU A 635 -35.35 -14.55 0.03
N LEU A 636 -34.63 -13.79 -0.81
CA LEU A 636 -34.91 -12.37 -1.07
C LEU A 636 -34.62 -11.98 -2.53
N PRO A 637 -35.27 -10.94 -3.08
CA PRO A 637 -34.88 -10.37 -4.36
C PRO A 637 -33.61 -9.51 -4.23
N VAL A 638 -32.82 -9.41 -5.31
CA VAL A 638 -31.66 -8.52 -5.39
C VAL A 638 -31.71 -7.66 -6.67
N ARG A 639 -31.20 -6.44 -6.58
CA ARG A 639 -31.13 -5.47 -7.68
C ARG A 639 -29.74 -4.84 -7.70
N ASN A 640 -29.33 -4.29 -8.84
CA ASN A 640 -28.00 -3.71 -9.03
C ASN A 640 -27.68 -2.54 -8.07
N ILE A 641 -28.70 -1.92 -7.49
CA ILE A 641 -28.57 -0.89 -6.45
C ILE A 641 -28.16 -1.47 -5.07
N HIS A 642 -28.42 -2.76 -4.83
CA HIS A 642 -27.99 -3.47 -3.62
C HIS A 642 -26.52 -3.88 -3.80
N ARG A 643 -25.64 -3.08 -3.21
CA ARG A 643 -24.18 -3.23 -3.29
C ARG A 643 -23.66 -3.83 -2.00
N SER A 644 -22.50 -4.48 -2.07
CA SER A 644 -21.81 -5.06 -0.90
C SER A 644 -22.63 -6.09 -0.12
N VAL A 645 -23.61 -6.74 -0.76
CA VAL A 645 -24.54 -7.67 -0.08
C VAL A 645 -23.76 -8.84 0.54
N GLY A 646 -24.00 -9.10 1.81
CA GLY A 646 -23.34 -10.11 2.63
C GLY A 646 -22.13 -9.60 3.43
N ALA A 647 -21.60 -8.41 3.13
CA ALA A 647 -20.41 -7.89 3.81
C ALA A 647 -20.69 -7.51 5.28
N MET A 648 -21.82 -6.87 5.56
CA MET A 648 -22.18 -6.47 6.93
C MET A 648 -22.63 -7.67 7.76
N LEU A 649 -23.35 -8.62 7.16
CA LEU A 649 -23.63 -9.91 7.79
C LEU A 649 -22.33 -10.63 8.17
N SER A 650 -21.35 -10.64 7.27
CA SER A 650 -20.04 -11.27 7.51
C SER A 650 -19.25 -10.60 8.61
N GLY A 651 -19.28 -9.26 8.67
CA GLY A 651 -18.71 -8.50 9.79
C GLY A 651 -19.33 -8.91 11.12
N ARG A 652 -20.66 -8.94 11.20
CA ARG A 652 -21.40 -9.35 12.42
C ARG A 652 -21.11 -10.80 12.84
N LEU A 653 -20.88 -11.69 11.88
CA LEU A 653 -20.47 -13.07 12.16
C LEU A 653 -19.03 -13.10 12.69
N ALA A 654 -18.10 -12.41 12.03
CA ALA A 654 -16.69 -12.37 12.43
C ALA A 654 -16.48 -11.72 13.80
N GLU A 655 -17.26 -10.71 14.17
CA GLU A 655 -17.25 -10.11 15.52
C GLU A 655 -17.56 -11.14 16.63
N ARG A 656 -18.43 -12.12 16.34
CA ARG A 656 -18.87 -13.13 17.32
C ARG A 656 -18.01 -14.39 17.30
N HIS A 657 -17.63 -14.86 16.12
CA HIS A 657 -17.03 -16.19 15.92
C HIS A 657 -15.62 -16.15 15.29
N GLY A 658 -15.06 -14.96 15.07
CA GLY A 658 -13.75 -14.77 14.44
C GLY A 658 -13.69 -15.31 13.00
N HIS A 659 -12.49 -15.51 12.47
CA HIS A 659 -12.30 -16.10 11.14
C HIS A 659 -12.65 -17.60 11.09
N ALA A 660 -12.67 -18.27 12.24
CA ALA A 660 -13.13 -19.66 12.34
C ALA A 660 -14.59 -19.83 11.89
N GLY A 661 -15.41 -18.79 12.08
CA GLY A 661 -16.77 -18.69 11.57
C GLY A 661 -17.73 -19.77 12.08
N LEU A 662 -18.68 -20.14 11.24
CA LEU A 662 -19.66 -21.19 11.50
C LEU A 662 -19.48 -22.38 10.53
N PRO A 663 -20.05 -23.56 10.82
CA PRO A 663 -20.10 -24.65 9.85
C PRO A 663 -20.73 -24.22 8.53
N ASP A 664 -20.33 -24.85 7.42
CA ASP A 664 -20.85 -24.55 6.08
C ASP A 664 -22.38 -24.64 6.02
N ASP A 665 -22.98 -23.76 5.22
CA ASP A 665 -24.44 -23.63 5.04
C ASP A 665 -25.22 -23.37 6.34
N THR A 666 -24.58 -22.84 7.39
CA THR A 666 -25.32 -22.39 8.59
C THR A 666 -26.21 -21.20 8.25
N VAL A 667 -25.75 -20.28 7.41
CA VAL A 667 -26.61 -19.23 6.82
C VAL A 667 -26.63 -19.41 5.31
N HIS A 668 -27.77 -19.81 4.75
CA HIS A 668 -27.93 -19.98 3.31
C HIS A 668 -28.89 -18.91 2.78
N VAL A 669 -28.39 -17.99 1.96
CA VAL A 669 -29.16 -16.88 1.39
C VAL A 669 -29.35 -17.12 -0.11
N ALA A 670 -30.57 -17.45 -0.52
CA ALA A 670 -30.95 -17.54 -1.92
C ALA A 670 -31.47 -16.19 -2.43
N LEU A 671 -30.88 -15.69 -3.51
CA LEU A 671 -31.18 -14.39 -4.10
C LEU A 671 -31.58 -14.53 -5.56
N LYS A 672 -32.53 -13.72 -6.01
CA LYS A 672 -32.97 -13.67 -7.41
C LYS A 672 -32.89 -12.26 -7.98
N GLY A 673 -32.22 -12.11 -9.11
CA GLY A 673 -32.06 -10.84 -9.83
C GLY A 673 -30.62 -10.50 -10.17
N THR A 674 -30.31 -9.21 -10.29
CA THR A 674 -28.95 -8.72 -10.62
C THR A 674 -28.32 -8.15 -9.36
N ALA A 675 -27.20 -8.69 -8.88
CA ALA A 675 -26.50 -8.15 -7.72
C ALA A 675 -25.61 -6.96 -8.11
N GLY A 676 -25.57 -5.91 -7.29
CA GLY A 676 -24.69 -4.77 -7.48
C GLY A 676 -23.21 -5.10 -7.26
N GLN A 677 -22.36 -4.07 -7.31
CA GLN A 677 -20.93 -4.20 -7.05
C GLN A 677 -20.65 -4.86 -5.69
N SER A 678 -19.57 -5.63 -5.62
CA SER A 678 -19.05 -6.21 -4.37
C SER A 678 -20.00 -7.22 -3.70
N PHE A 679 -20.79 -7.95 -4.49
CA PHE A 679 -21.62 -9.04 -3.98
C PHE A 679 -20.78 -10.12 -3.28
N GLY A 680 -21.09 -10.42 -2.02
CA GLY A 680 -20.32 -11.35 -1.20
C GLY A 680 -18.91 -10.85 -0.85
N ALA A 681 -18.70 -9.53 -0.79
CA ALA A 681 -17.43 -8.99 -0.32
C ALA A 681 -17.16 -9.40 1.14
N PHE A 682 -15.94 -9.88 1.40
CA PHE A 682 -15.48 -10.37 2.70
C PHE A 682 -16.36 -11.48 3.29
N LEU A 683 -17.04 -12.28 2.45
CA LEU A 683 -18.00 -13.27 2.92
C LEU A 683 -17.35 -14.25 3.90
N ALA A 684 -17.87 -14.29 5.12
CA ALA A 684 -17.32 -15.10 6.20
C ALA A 684 -17.74 -16.58 6.10
N ARG A 685 -16.90 -17.45 6.67
CA ARG A 685 -17.16 -18.90 6.74
C ARG A 685 -18.48 -19.21 7.42
N GLY A 686 -19.23 -20.14 6.81
CA GLY A 686 -20.56 -20.57 7.23
C GLY A 686 -21.71 -19.83 6.54
N ILE A 687 -21.43 -18.81 5.73
CA ILE A 687 -22.41 -18.12 4.89
C ILE A 687 -22.29 -18.61 3.45
N THR A 688 -23.43 -19.00 2.87
CA THR A 688 -23.60 -19.33 1.46
C THR A 688 -24.52 -18.31 0.80
N LEU A 689 -24.07 -17.66 -0.26
CA LEU A 689 -24.88 -16.83 -1.14
C LEU A 689 -25.16 -17.58 -2.45
N ASP A 690 -26.42 -17.95 -2.72
CA ASP A 690 -26.88 -18.62 -3.94
C ASP A 690 -27.69 -17.62 -4.80
N LEU A 691 -27.08 -17.11 -5.86
CA LEU A 691 -27.66 -16.12 -6.76
C LEU A 691 -28.16 -16.77 -8.05
N THR A 692 -29.48 -16.73 -8.26
CA THR A 692 -30.10 -17.01 -9.56
C THR A 692 -30.28 -15.70 -10.33
N GLY A 693 -29.35 -15.44 -11.26
CA GLY A 693 -29.23 -14.21 -12.02
C GLY A 693 -27.78 -13.92 -12.38
N GLU A 694 -27.31 -12.70 -12.11
CA GLU A 694 -25.97 -12.23 -12.48
C GLU A 694 -25.40 -11.25 -11.44
N GLY A 695 -24.08 -11.14 -11.35
CA GLY A 695 -23.38 -10.18 -10.48
C GLY A 695 -22.59 -9.16 -11.30
N ASN A 696 -22.45 -7.94 -10.79
CA ASN A 696 -21.55 -6.95 -11.41
C ASN A 696 -20.07 -7.21 -11.00
N ASP A 697 -19.22 -6.19 -10.95
CA ASP A 697 -17.81 -6.30 -10.58
C ASP A 697 -17.63 -6.67 -9.09
N TYR A 698 -16.43 -7.17 -8.78
CA TYR A 698 -15.96 -7.43 -7.41
C TYR A 698 -16.71 -8.52 -6.64
N VAL A 699 -17.42 -9.42 -7.33
CA VAL A 699 -18.04 -10.59 -6.69
C VAL A 699 -16.98 -11.36 -5.88
N GLY A 700 -17.27 -11.65 -4.62
CA GLY A 700 -16.35 -12.35 -3.72
C GLY A 700 -15.05 -11.60 -3.41
N LYS A 701 -15.01 -10.28 -3.56
CA LYS A 701 -13.86 -9.44 -3.17
C LYS A 701 -13.45 -9.74 -1.71
N GLY A 702 -12.19 -10.08 -1.49
CA GLY A 702 -11.67 -10.43 -0.16
C GLY A 702 -12.37 -11.61 0.51
N LEU A 703 -12.88 -12.58 -0.26
CA LEU A 703 -13.59 -13.75 0.26
C LEU A 703 -12.84 -14.37 1.46
N SER A 704 -13.58 -14.58 2.56
CA SER A 704 -13.04 -14.93 3.87
C SER A 704 -13.64 -16.24 4.40
N GLY A 705 -13.79 -17.23 3.52
CA GLY A 705 -14.24 -18.58 3.84
C GLY A 705 -15.69 -18.90 3.46
N GLY A 706 -16.49 -17.91 3.02
CA GLY A 706 -17.86 -18.14 2.57
C GLY A 706 -17.96 -18.83 1.20
N ARG A 707 -19.18 -19.23 0.83
CA ARG A 707 -19.51 -19.82 -0.48
C ARG A 707 -20.35 -18.86 -1.33
N ILE A 708 -20.00 -18.69 -2.61
CA ILE A 708 -20.81 -17.92 -3.57
C ILE A 708 -21.13 -18.78 -4.78
N VAL A 709 -22.42 -18.93 -5.08
CA VAL A 709 -22.91 -19.62 -6.27
C VAL A 709 -23.64 -18.59 -7.14
N VAL A 710 -23.31 -18.51 -8.42
CA VAL A 710 -24.06 -17.69 -9.38
C VAL A 710 -24.40 -18.53 -10.60
N ARG A 711 -25.69 -18.60 -10.90
CA ARG A 711 -26.23 -19.34 -12.05
C ARG A 711 -27.28 -18.51 -12.77
N PRO A 712 -27.41 -18.66 -14.10
CA PRO A 712 -28.40 -17.89 -14.85
C PRO A 712 -29.82 -18.24 -14.41
N SER A 713 -30.77 -17.33 -14.70
CA SER A 713 -32.19 -17.63 -14.56
C SER A 713 -32.56 -18.86 -15.39
N PRO A 714 -33.49 -19.73 -14.95
CA PRO A 714 -34.06 -20.78 -15.79
C PRO A 714 -34.66 -20.28 -17.12
N ASP A 715 -34.96 -18.99 -17.23
CA ASP A 715 -35.46 -18.33 -18.43
C ASP A 715 -34.36 -17.97 -19.44
N PHE A 716 -33.09 -18.05 -19.05
CA PHE A 716 -31.96 -17.83 -19.95
C PHE A 716 -31.91 -18.93 -21.03
N ARG A 717 -31.56 -18.55 -22.26
CA ARG A 717 -31.54 -19.43 -23.44
C ARG A 717 -30.18 -19.47 -24.14
N GLY A 718 -29.20 -18.68 -23.70
CA GLY A 718 -27.85 -18.68 -24.27
C GLY A 718 -26.96 -19.77 -23.69
N ALA A 719 -25.75 -19.90 -24.24
CA ALA A 719 -24.71 -20.76 -23.68
C ALA A 719 -23.96 -20.05 -22.55
N THR A 720 -23.81 -20.71 -21.41
CA THR A 720 -23.11 -20.14 -20.24
C THR A 720 -21.64 -19.87 -20.55
N THR A 721 -20.96 -20.73 -21.31
CA THR A 721 -19.56 -20.57 -21.75
C THR A 721 -19.29 -19.36 -22.65
N GLU A 722 -20.34 -18.70 -23.17
CA GLU A 722 -20.23 -17.56 -24.10
C GLU A 722 -20.80 -16.25 -23.53
N ASN A 723 -21.35 -16.27 -22.32
CA ASN A 723 -22.06 -15.12 -21.75
C ASN A 723 -21.52 -14.75 -20.38
N ILE A 724 -21.33 -13.45 -20.17
CA ILE A 724 -20.84 -12.90 -18.89
C ILE A 724 -21.90 -13.10 -17.81
N ILE A 725 -21.48 -13.61 -16.65
CA ILE A 725 -22.35 -13.79 -15.48
C ILE A 725 -21.87 -13.01 -14.25
N VAL A 726 -20.56 -12.69 -14.21
CA VAL A 726 -19.93 -11.86 -13.18
C VAL A 726 -18.96 -10.88 -13.84
N GLY A 727 -18.86 -9.66 -13.29
CA GLY A 727 -18.03 -8.59 -13.83
C GLY A 727 -16.53 -8.81 -13.63
N ASN A 728 -15.80 -7.71 -13.47
CA ASN A 728 -14.35 -7.65 -13.38
C ASN A 728 -13.84 -7.80 -11.94
N THR A 729 -12.55 -8.13 -11.79
CA THR A 729 -11.83 -8.11 -10.50
C THR A 729 -12.53 -8.97 -9.43
N VAL A 730 -13.16 -10.05 -9.89
CA VAL A 730 -13.81 -11.07 -9.07
C VAL A 730 -12.76 -11.76 -8.20
N LEU A 731 -13.10 -12.06 -6.95
CA LEU A 731 -12.19 -12.67 -5.96
C LEU A 731 -10.93 -11.85 -5.66
N TYR A 732 -10.97 -10.53 -5.84
CA TYR A 732 -9.79 -9.72 -5.57
C TYR A 732 -9.29 -9.87 -4.14
N GLY A 733 -8.07 -10.41 -3.99
CA GLY A 733 -7.47 -10.60 -2.67
C GLY A 733 -8.15 -11.66 -1.81
N ALA A 734 -8.94 -12.56 -2.42
CA ALA A 734 -9.61 -13.62 -1.69
C ALA A 734 -8.62 -14.49 -0.91
N ILE A 735 -8.97 -14.83 0.33
CA ILE A 735 -8.10 -15.52 1.28
C ILE A 735 -8.50 -16.99 1.40
N GLU A 736 -9.79 -17.25 1.48
CA GLU A 736 -10.37 -18.59 1.59
C GLU A 736 -11.82 -18.54 1.11
N GLY A 737 -12.41 -19.69 0.85
CA GLY A 737 -13.81 -19.86 0.45
C GLY A 737 -13.89 -20.44 -0.95
N GLU A 738 -15.11 -20.66 -1.42
CA GLU A 738 -15.34 -21.30 -2.71
C GLU A 738 -16.40 -20.57 -3.53
N VAL A 739 -16.16 -20.48 -4.84
CA VAL A 739 -17.11 -19.88 -5.77
C VAL A 739 -17.38 -20.76 -6.99
N TYR A 740 -18.62 -20.73 -7.44
CA TYR A 740 -19.12 -21.51 -8.57
C TYR A 740 -19.96 -20.62 -9.48
N PHE A 741 -19.46 -20.32 -10.67
CA PHE A 741 -20.08 -19.39 -11.60
C PHE A 741 -20.40 -20.08 -12.93
N ALA A 742 -21.68 -20.33 -13.21
CA ALA A 742 -22.12 -20.92 -14.47
C ALA A 742 -22.19 -19.85 -15.59
N GLY A 743 -21.02 -19.33 -15.95
CA GLY A 743 -20.85 -18.37 -17.03
C GLY A 743 -19.43 -17.80 -17.09
N VAL A 744 -19.25 -16.76 -17.90
CA VAL A 744 -17.96 -16.09 -18.11
C VAL A 744 -17.75 -14.98 -17.06
N GLY A 745 -16.56 -14.94 -16.46
CA GLY A 745 -16.10 -13.82 -15.65
C GLY A 745 -15.40 -12.74 -16.48
N GLY A 746 -15.45 -11.48 -16.04
CA GLY A 746 -14.79 -10.36 -16.69
C GLY A 746 -13.25 -10.39 -16.58
N GLU A 747 -12.63 -9.23 -16.78
CA GLU A 747 -11.18 -9.06 -16.66
C GLU A 747 -10.70 -9.25 -15.21
N ARG A 748 -9.43 -9.64 -15.05
CA ARG A 748 -8.76 -9.78 -13.75
C ARG A 748 -9.48 -10.72 -12.78
N PHE A 749 -10.11 -11.75 -13.32
CA PHE A 749 -10.70 -12.81 -12.52
C PHE A 749 -9.65 -13.44 -11.59
N ALA A 750 -9.95 -13.57 -10.30
CA ALA A 750 -9.05 -14.09 -9.27
C ALA A 750 -7.73 -13.32 -9.13
N VAL A 751 -7.71 -12.03 -9.46
CA VAL A 751 -6.54 -11.18 -9.23
C VAL A 751 -6.17 -11.18 -7.74
N ARG A 752 -4.89 -11.40 -7.43
CA ARG A 752 -4.40 -11.50 -6.05
C ARG A 752 -5.11 -12.58 -5.19
N ASN A 753 -5.75 -13.60 -5.79
CA ASN A 753 -6.28 -14.72 -5.03
C ASN A 753 -5.16 -15.40 -4.22
N SER A 754 -5.41 -15.64 -2.94
CA SER A 754 -4.43 -16.10 -1.95
C SER A 754 -4.82 -17.43 -1.30
N GLY A 755 -5.99 -17.98 -1.65
CA GLY A 755 -6.44 -19.25 -1.09
C GLY A 755 -7.88 -19.65 -1.38
N ALA A 756 -8.65 -18.84 -2.10
CA ALA A 756 -10.00 -19.23 -2.50
C ALA A 756 -9.98 -20.22 -3.68
N THR A 757 -11.01 -21.05 -3.72
CA THR A 757 -11.27 -22.02 -4.78
C THR A 757 -12.33 -21.46 -5.72
N ALA A 758 -12.14 -21.56 -7.02
CA ALA A 758 -13.07 -21.04 -8.00
C ALA A 758 -13.30 -22.00 -9.16
N VAL A 759 -14.55 -22.16 -9.59
CA VAL A 759 -14.89 -22.77 -10.87
C VAL A 759 -15.74 -21.80 -11.69
N VAL A 760 -15.31 -21.53 -12.92
CA VAL A 760 -15.93 -20.57 -13.84
C VAL A 760 -15.87 -21.12 -15.26
N GLU A 761 -16.77 -20.70 -16.15
CA GLU A 761 -16.91 -21.25 -17.51
C GLU A 761 -16.20 -20.45 -18.60
N GLY A 762 -15.46 -19.42 -18.20
CA GLY A 762 -14.59 -18.61 -19.06
C GLY A 762 -14.16 -17.36 -18.31
N VAL A 763 -13.08 -16.72 -18.75
CA VAL A 763 -12.59 -15.47 -18.14
C VAL A 763 -12.05 -14.50 -19.18
N GLY A 764 -12.14 -13.20 -18.88
CA GLY A 764 -11.51 -12.14 -19.66
C GLY A 764 -9.97 -12.09 -19.54
N ASP A 765 -9.40 -10.94 -19.91
CA ASP A 765 -7.96 -10.70 -19.83
C ASP A 765 -7.45 -10.72 -18.39
N HIS A 766 -6.17 -11.06 -18.21
CA HIS A 766 -5.49 -10.98 -16.92
C HIS A 766 -6.06 -11.92 -15.84
N GLY A 767 -6.66 -13.05 -16.23
CA GLY A 767 -7.08 -14.08 -15.27
C GLY A 767 -5.90 -14.59 -14.41
N CYS A 768 -6.14 -14.77 -13.12
CA CYS A 768 -5.15 -15.19 -12.11
C CYS A 768 -3.92 -14.26 -11.97
N GLU A 769 -4.04 -12.99 -12.35
CA GLU A 769 -2.97 -12.01 -12.20
C GLU A 769 -2.56 -11.88 -10.71
N TYR A 770 -1.26 -11.94 -10.41
CA TYR A 770 -0.72 -11.90 -9.05
C TYR A 770 -1.27 -12.93 -8.07
N MET A 771 -1.87 -14.04 -8.51
CA MET A 771 -2.35 -15.10 -7.59
C MET A 771 -1.18 -15.70 -6.78
N THR A 772 -1.38 -15.87 -5.47
CA THR A 772 -0.38 -16.37 -4.50
C THR A 772 -0.82 -17.66 -3.78
N GLY A 773 -2.05 -18.12 -4.01
CA GLY A 773 -2.59 -19.33 -3.41
C GLY A 773 -4.00 -19.61 -3.91
N GLY A 774 -4.54 -20.78 -3.56
CA GLY A 774 -5.86 -21.24 -3.96
C GLY A 774 -5.86 -22.03 -5.27
N THR A 775 -7.06 -22.37 -5.74
CA THR A 775 -7.25 -23.20 -6.93
C THR A 775 -8.30 -22.60 -7.86
N VAL A 776 -7.95 -22.37 -9.13
CA VAL A 776 -8.89 -21.80 -10.12
C VAL A 776 -9.09 -22.77 -11.27
N VAL A 777 -10.33 -23.16 -11.52
CA VAL A 777 -10.72 -24.01 -12.66
C VAL A 777 -11.50 -23.15 -13.66
N VAL A 778 -11.02 -23.10 -14.90
CA VAL A 778 -11.68 -22.40 -16.01
C VAL A 778 -12.13 -23.44 -17.03
N LEU A 779 -13.44 -23.62 -17.18
CA LEU A 779 -14.07 -24.62 -18.05
C LEU A 779 -14.27 -24.12 -19.49
N GLY A 780 -13.64 -23.01 -19.88
CA GLY A 780 -13.78 -22.44 -21.21
C GLY A 780 -12.66 -21.46 -21.55
N ARG A 781 -12.94 -20.53 -22.47
CA ARG A 781 -11.91 -19.63 -23.03
C ARG A 781 -11.38 -18.65 -21.99
N THR A 782 -10.11 -18.30 -22.15
CA THR A 782 -9.40 -17.28 -21.35
C THR A 782 -9.02 -16.08 -22.22
N GLY A 783 -8.88 -14.90 -21.62
CA GLY A 783 -8.26 -13.73 -22.25
C GLY A 783 -6.74 -13.77 -22.24
N ARG A 784 -6.10 -12.70 -22.74
CA ARG A 784 -4.63 -12.59 -22.80
C ARG A 784 -3.98 -12.34 -21.44
N ASN A 785 -2.68 -12.57 -21.37
CA ASN A 785 -1.83 -12.30 -20.22
C ASN A 785 -2.30 -13.01 -18.94
N PHE A 786 -2.87 -14.21 -19.10
CA PHE A 786 -3.28 -15.07 -17.99
C PHE A 786 -2.05 -15.43 -17.13
N ALA A 787 -2.23 -15.52 -15.81
CA ALA A 787 -1.21 -15.86 -14.81
C ALA A 787 -0.01 -14.89 -14.72
N ALA A 788 -0.14 -13.67 -15.24
CA ALA A 788 0.92 -12.66 -15.08
C ALA A 788 1.16 -12.34 -13.60
N GLY A 789 2.41 -12.49 -13.13
CA GLY A 789 2.75 -12.28 -11.72
C GLY A 789 2.26 -13.38 -10.76
N MET A 790 1.67 -14.47 -11.28
CA MET A 790 1.21 -15.59 -10.47
C MET A 790 2.42 -16.30 -9.84
N SER A 791 2.45 -16.32 -8.51
CA SER A 791 3.59 -16.80 -7.72
C SER A 791 3.22 -17.93 -6.75
N GLY A 792 1.93 -18.26 -6.62
CA GLY A 792 1.43 -19.37 -5.81
C GLY A 792 0.01 -19.79 -6.18
N GLY A 793 -0.37 -21.00 -5.77
CA GLY A 793 -1.63 -21.66 -6.16
C GLY A 793 -1.54 -22.39 -7.50
N VAL A 794 -2.64 -23.01 -7.91
CA VAL A 794 -2.74 -23.79 -9.16
C VAL A 794 -3.98 -23.34 -9.94
N ALA A 795 -3.85 -23.28 -11.27
CA ALA A 795 -5.02 -23.12 -12.15
C ALA A 795 -5.11 -24.26 -13.16
N TYR A 796 -6.33 -24.71 -13.45
CA TYR A 796 -6.64 -25.69 -14.49
C TYR A 796 -7.50 -25.02 -15.55
N VAL A 797 -7.07 -25.09 -16.80
CA VAL A 797 -7.76 -24.42 -17.92
C VAL A 797 -8.15 -25.47 -18.95
N PHE A 798 -9.43 -25.49 -19.32
CA PHE A 798 -9.94 -26.32 -20.41
C PHE A 798 -9.56 -25.68 -21.77
N ASP A 799 -8.48 -26.17 -22.39
CA ASP A 799 -7.92 -25.63 -23.64
C ASP A 799 -8.49 -26.37 -24.85
N GLU A 800 -9.76 -26.09 -25.16
CA GLU A 800 -10.49 -26.80 -26.22
C GLU A 800 -9.87 -26.64 -27.62
N ASP A 801 -9.29 -25.47 -27.92
CA ASP A 801 -8.72 -25.13 -29.22
C ASP A 801 -7.18 -25.26 -29.28
N GLY A 802 -6.55 -25.69 -28.18
CA GLY A 802 -5.10 -25.86 -28.08
C GLY A 802 -4.30 -24.55 -28.15
N SER A 803 -4.93 -23.40 -27.97
CA SER A 803 -4.32 -22.08 -28.17
C SER A 803 -3.99 -21.33 -26.87
N PHE A 804 -4.31 -21.89 -25.71
CA PHE A 804 -4.12 -21.25 -24.40
C PHE A 804 -2.68 -20.78 -24.16
N ALA A 805 -1.67 -21.52 -24.61
CA ALA A 805 -0.26 -21.17 -24.43
C ALA A 805 0.09 -19.78 -25.00
N SER A 806 -0.58 -19.34 -26.08
CA SER A 806 -0.37 -18.02 -26.68
C SER A 806 -0.97 -16.86 -25.84
N ARG A 807 -1.90 -17.20 -24.94
CA ARG A 807 -2.59 -16.26 -24.05
C ARG A 807 -2.03 -16.24 -22.63
N CYS A 808 -1.22 -17.23 -22.25
CA CYS A 808 -0.60 -17.33 -20.94
C CYS A 808 0.73 -16.55 -20.86
N ASN A 809 0.96 -15.87 -19.74
CA ASN A 809 2.22 -15.19 -19.47
C ASN A 809 3.24 -16.17 -18.86
N MET A 810 4.17 -16.65 -19.68
CA MET A 810 5.17 -17.65 -19.30
C MET A 810 6.34 -17.11 -18.46
N ALA A 811 6.29 -15.87 -17.96
CA ALA A 811 7.42 -15.28 -17.23
C ALA A 811 7.69 -15.91 -15.86
N GLN A 812 6.66 -16.50 -15.23
CA GLN A 812 6.75 -17.06 -13.86
C GLN A 812 6.07 -18.42 -13.69
N VAL A 813 5.41 -18.93 -14.73
CA VAL A 813 4.64 -20.17 -14.69
C VAL A 813 5.04 -21.13 -15.80
N ALA A 814 4.82 -22.41 -15.55
CA ALA A 814 4.87 -23.47 -16.56
C ALA A 814 3.46 -23.97 -16.87
N LEU A 815 3.29 -24.50 -18.08
CA LEU A 815 2.11 -25.25 -18.49
C LEU A 815 2.44 -26.74 -18.47
N GLU A 816 1.62 -27.53 -17.81
CA GLU A 816 1.80 -28.97 -17.65
C GLU A 816 0.53 -29.71 -18.13
N PRO A 817 0.67 -30.86 -18.82
CA PRO A 817 -0.46 -31.74 -19.06
C PRO A 817 -0.91 -32.37 -17.74
N LEU A 818 -2.19 -32.78 -17.66
CA LEU A 818 -2.65 -33.60 -16.54
C LEU A 818 -2.14 -35.04 -16.68
N PRO A 819 -1.42 -35.59 -15.68
CA PRO A 819 -0.96 -36.97 -15.69
C PRO A 819 -2.13 -37.97 -15.64
N GLU A 820 -1.91 -39.23 -16.05
CA GLU A 820 -2.91 -40.28 -15.92
C GLU A 820 -3.05 -40.79 -14.48
N GLU A 821 -4.29 -41.10 -14.08
CA GLU A 821 -4.74 -41.60 -12.76
C GLU A 821 -3.82 -42.64 -12.09
N LEU A 822 -3.16 -43.51 -12.87
CA LEU A 822 -2.25 -44.57 -12.39
C LEU A 822 -0.87 -44.06 -11.93
N GLU A 823 -0.41 -42.90 -12.42
CA GLU A 823 0.80 -42.23 -11.91
C GLU A 823 0.50 -41.33 -10.71
N ALA A 824 -0.68 -40.70 -10.67
CA ALA A 824 -1.10 -39.80 -9.58
C ALA A 824 -1.31 -40.51 -8.23
N ARG A 825 -1.61 -41.82 -8.22
CA ARG A 825 -1.79 -42.64 -7.00
C ARG A 825 -0.50 -43.22 -6.43
N LYS A 826 0.67 -43.07 -7.08
CA LYS A 826 1.95 -43.55 -6.53
C LYS A 826 2.44 -42.61 -5.41
N GLY A 827 1.88 -42.78 -4.21
CA GLY A 827 2.41 -42.16 -2.98
C GLY A 827 1.40 -41.43 -2.08
N SER A 828 0.11 -41.36 -2.43
CA SER A 828 -0.91 -40.71 -1.59
C SER A 828 -1.74 -41.74 -0.82
N GLU A 829 -1.74 -41.70 0.52
CA GLU A 829 -2.65 -42.49 1.38
C GLU A 829 -4.08 -41.91 1.47
N SER A 830 -4.37 -40.82 0.75
CA SER A 830 -5.68 -40.14 0.76
C SER A 830 -6.71 -40.89 -0.09
N GLY A 831 -7.81 -41.33 0.54
CA GLY A 831 -8.93 -42.03 -0.09
C GLY A 831 -9.72 -41.20 -1.11
N ASP A 832 -10.64 -41.89 -1.80
CA ASP A 832 -11.28 -41.48 -3.07
C ASP A 832 -12.33 -40.34 -2.99
N GLU A 833 -12.53 -39.65 -1.87
CA GLU A 833 -13.69 -38.76 -1.73
C GLU A 833 -13.34 -37.32 -1.32
N LEU A 834 -13.32 -36.42 -2.32
CA LEU A 834 -13.67 -35.00 -2.14
C LEU A 834 -15.20 -34.81 -1.92
N GLU A 835 -15.97 -35.92 -1.86
CA GLU A 835 -17.44 -35.98 -1.78
C GLU A 835 -18.02 -35.78 -0.37
N ALA A 836 -17.21 -35.76 0.70
CA ALA A 836 -17.74 -35.56 2.04
C ALA A 836 -18.22 -34.10 2.23
N LEU A 837 -19.51 -33.94 2.60
CA LEU A 837 -20.17 -32.67 2.92
C LEU A 837 -19.36 -31.86 3.95
N GLY A 838 -18.56 -30.92 3.45
CA GLY A 838 -17.72 -30.02 4.24
C GLY A 838 -16.82 -29.12 3.38
N ARG A 839 -15.84 -28.52 4.08
CA ARG A 839 -14.82 -27.60 3.58
C ARG A 839 -14.01 -28.23 2.45
N VAL A 840 -13.76 -27.48 1.38
CA VAL A 840 -12.79 -27.84 0.34
C VAL A 840 -11.40 -27.42 0.85
N ASP A 841 -10.68 -28.37 1.44
CA ASP A 841 -9.27 -28.18 1.80
C ASP A 841 -8.42 -28.84 0.72
N ILE A 842 -7.79 -28.03 -0.13
CA ILE A 842 -6.96 -28.51 -1.24
C ILE A 842 -5.50 -28.44 -0.80
N ASP A 843 -4.90 -29.61 -0.62
CA ASP A 843 -3.46 -29.74 -0.47
C ASP A 843 -2.83 -30.19 -1.80
N HIS A 844 -2.18 -29.24 -2.47
CA HIS A 844 -1.46 -29.49 -3.72
C HIS A 844 -0.21 -30.38 -3.56
N LEU A 845 0.21 -30.71 -2.33
CA LEU A 845 1.28 -31.67 -2.05
C LEU A 845 0.76 -33.10 -1.95
N GLU A 846 -0.39 -33.29 -1.31
CA GLU A 846 -0.89 -34.62 -0.93
C GLU A 846 -1.96 -35.15 -1.89
N MET A 847 -2.69 -34.26 -2.57
CA MET A 847 -3.79 -34.63 -3.45
C MET A 847 -3.38 -34.64 -4.93
N GLY A 848 -3.78 -35.68 -5.66
CA GLY A 848 -3.58 -35.78 -7.11
C GLY A 848 -4.37 -34.71 -7.88
N ASP A 849 -3.75 -34.13 -8.91
CA ASP A 849 -4.36 -33.07 -9.74
C ASP A 849 -5.69 -33.49 -10.37
N GLU A 850 -5.79 -34.75 -10.82
CA GLU A 850 -7.01 -35.29 -11.43
C GLU A 850 -8.18 -35.34 -10.43
N LEU A 851 -7.90 -35.77 -9.19
CA LEU A 851 -8.88 -35.84 -8.11
C LEU A 851 -9.41 -34.44 -7.74
N ILE A 852 -8.49 -33.47 -7.60
CA ILE A 852 -8.85 -32.07 -7.33
C ILE A 852 -9.75 -31.55 -8.45
N LEU A 853 -9.30 -31.66 -9.70
CA LEU A 853 -10.02 -31.09 -10.85
C LEU A 853 -11.41 -31.70 -11.00
N LYS A 854 -11.50 -33.03 -10.99
CA LYS A 854 -12.78 -33.74 -11.15
C LYS A 854 -13.77 -33.38 -10.03
N GLY A 855 -13.32 -33.40 -8.77
CA GLY A 855 -14.16 -33.06 -7.62
C GLY A 855 -14.66 -31.61 -7.65
N LEU A 856 -13.85 -30.67 -8.13
CA LEU A 856 -14.30 -29.27 -8.31
C LEU A 856 -15.35 -29.12 -9.41
N ILE A 857 -15.23 -29.86 -10.51
CA ILE A 857 -16.22 -29.85 -11.59
C ILE A 857 -17.52 -30.52 -11.15
N GLU A 858 -17.47 -31.60 -10.38
CA GLU A 858 -18.64 -32.25 -9.76
C GLU A 858 -19.39 -31.29 -8.84
N ARG A 859 -18.68 -30.56 -7.97
CA ARG A 859 -19.29 -29.53 -7.12
C ARG A 859 -19.89 -28.40 -7.93
N HIS A 860 -19.20 -27.94 -8.97
CA HIS A 860 -19.71 -26.92 -9.89
C HIS A 860 -21.02 -27.37 -10.56
N ALA A 861 -21.05 -28.60 -11.10
CA ALA A 861 -22.26 -29.18 -11.68
C ALA A 861 -23.39 -29.29 -10.65
N ARG A 862 -23.09 -29.72 -9.42
CA ARG A 862 -24.06 -29.85 -8.32
C ARG A 862 -24.67 -28.51 -7.90
N PHE A 863 -23.83 -27.49 -7.68
CA PHE A 863 -24.29 -26.21 -7.16
C PHE A 863 -24.95 -25.33 -8.23
N THR A 864 -24.43 -25.36 -9.46
CA THR A 864 -24.93 -24.47 -10.51
C THR A 864 -25.94 -25.11 -11.45
N GLY A 865 -25.97 -26.45 -11.53
CA GLY A 865 -26.72 -27.17 -12.55
C GLY A 865 -26.12 -27.04 -13.96
N SER A 866 -24.86 -26.61 -14.09
CA SER A 866 -24.19 -26.39 -15.38
C SER A 866 -24.30 -27.62 -16.29
N ALA A 867 -24.83 -27.40 -17.50
CA ALA A 867 -24.88 -28.43 -18.54
C ALA A 867 -23.49 -28.72 -19.11
N HIS A 868 -22.65 -27.70 -19.22
CA HIS A 868 -21.28 -27.84 -19.71
C HIS A 868 -20.41 -28.68 -18.76
N ALA A 869 -20.48 -28.40 -17.45
CA ALA A 869 -19.78 -29.19 -16.45
C ALA A 869 -20.20 -30.66 -16.46
N ARG A 870 -21.52 -30.93 -16.56
CA ARG A 870 -22.05 -32.29 -16.71
C ARG A 870 -21.51 -32.98 -17.95
N ASN A 871 -21.50 -32.29 -19.10
CA ASN A 871 -20.93 -32.83 -20.33
C ASN A 871 -19.44 -33.18 -20.20
N ILE A 872 -18.65 -32.37 -19.48
CA ILE A 872 -17.24 -32.67 -19.18
C ILE A 872 -17.11 -33.95 -18.34
N LEU A 873 -17.95 -34.10 -17.31
CA LEU A 873 -17.93 -35.27 -16.42
C LEU A 873 -18.37 -36.54 -17.15
N ASP A 874 -19.44 -36.46 -17.97
CA ASP A 874 -19.95 -37.59 -18.75
C ASP A 874 -18.92 -38.12 -19.76
N HIS A 875 -18.01 -37.24 -20.23
CA HIS A 875 -16.96 -37.57 -21.21
C HIS A 875 -15.54 -37.42 -20.65
N TRP A 876 -15.37 -37.59 -19.33
CA TRP A 876 -14.15 -37.26 -18.58
C TRP A 876 -12.85 -37.75 -19.23
N LEU A 877 -12.78 -39.03 -19.59
CA LEU A 877 -11.58 -39.65 -20.18
C LEU A 877 -11.10 -38.94 -21.44
N SER A 878 -12.03 -38.38 -22.23
CA SER A 878 -11.71 -37.67 -23.47
C SER A 878 -11.42 -36.18 -23.25
N PHE A 879 -12.03 -35.56 -22.25
CA PHE A 879 -11.89 -34.13 -22.00
C PHE A 879 -10.74 -33.79 -21.06
N ARG A 880 -10.38 -34.72 -20.15
CA ARG A 880 -9.23 -34.54 -19.24
C ARG A 880 -7.93 -34.22 -19.99
N THR A 881 -7.76 -34.79 -21.18
CA THR A 881 -6.56 -34.60 -22.02
C THR A 881 -6.45 -33.20 -22.61
N ARG A 882 -7.53 -32.41 -22.56
CA ARG A 882 -7.58 -31.02 -23.03
C ARG A 882 -7.38 -30.01 -21.91
N PHE A 883 -7.28 -30.44 -20.66
CA PHE A 883 -6.97 -29.55 -19.57
C PHE A 883 -5.46 -29.32 -19.46
N VAL A 884 -5.11 -28.06 -19.18
CA VAL A 884 -3.74 -27.63 -18.93
C VAL A 884 -3.63 -27.14 -17.50
N LYS A 885 -2.65 -27.65 -16.76
CA LYS A 885 -2.27 -27.16 -15.44
C LYS A 885 -1.30 -25.99 -15.57
N VAL A 886 -1.58 -24.90 -14.87
CA VAL A 886 -0.71 -23.73 -14.74
C VAL A 886 -0.03 -23.79 -13.39
N MET A 887 1.30 -23.94 -13.39
CA MET A 887 2.10 -24.15 -12.19
C MET A 887 3.21 -23.08 -12.04
N PRO A 888 3.18 -22.23 -11.01
CA PRO A 888 4.23 -21.24 -10.76
C PRO A 888 5.56 -21.88 -10.36
N HIS A 889 6.67 -21.36 -10.88
CA HIS A 889 8.01 -21.88 -10.60
C HIS A 889 8.41 -21.75 -9.12
N GLU A 890 8.17 -20.57 -8.53
CA GLU A 890 8.49 -20.30 -7.12
C GLU A 890 7.63 -21.14 -6.18
N TYR A 891 6.37 -21.36 -6.53
CA TYR A 891 5.47 -22.22 -5.75
C TYR A 891 5.94 -23.67 -5.79
N ARG A 892 6.31 -24.19 -6.96
CA ARG A 892 6.89 -25.53 -7.10
C ARG A 892 8.13 -25.70 -6.24
N ARG A 893 9.03 -24.71 -6.25
CA ARG A 893 10.24 -24.72 -5.42
C ARG A 893 9.86 -24.79 -3.94
N ALA A 894 8.97 -23.91 -3.48
CA ALA A 894 8.57 -23.88 -2.08
C ALA A 894 7.87 -25.18 -1.63
N LEU A 895 7.00 -25.74 -2.46
CA LEU A 895 6.36 -27.04 -2.19
C LEU A 895 7.39 -28.17 -2.05
N ALA A 896 8.40 -28.22 -2.92
CA ALA A 896 9.48 -29.20 -2.83
C ALA A 896 10.32 -29.03 -1.55
N GLU A 897 10.69 -27.79 -1.21
CA GLU A 897 11.41 -27.48 0.04
C GLU A 897 10.60 -27.87 1.28
N MET A 898 9.29 -27.63 1.28
CA MET A 898 8.38 -28.01 2.36
C MET A 898 8.27 -29.55 2.49
N ALA A 899 8.16 -30.27 1.38
CA ALA A 899 8.13 -31.73 1.37
C ALA A 899 9.44 -32.33 1.92
N GLU A 900 10.60 -31.80 1.51
CA GLU A 900 11.91 -32.21 2.06
C GLU A 900 12.03 -31.94 3.56
N LEU A 901 11.55 -30.77 4.03
CA LEU A 901 11.55 -30.43 5.45
C LEU A 901 10.65 -31.37 6.26
N ARG A 902 9.47 -31.71 5.74
CA ARG A 902 8.54 -32.64 6.38
C ARG A 902 9.13 -34.05 6.46
N GLN A 903 9.78 -34.50 5.38
CA GLN A 903 10.50 -35.78 5.37
C GLN A 903 11.62 -35.82 6.40
N LYS A 904 12.44 -34.77 6.50
CA LYS A 904 13.51 -34.66 7.52
C LYS A 904 12.95 -34.63 8.94
N GLN A 905 11.79 -34.00 9.15
CA GLN A 905 11.13 -33.99 10.47
C GLN A 905 10.57 -35.37 10.83
N LEU A 906 9.99 -36.09 9.87
CA LEU A 906 9.52 -37.47 10.04
C LEU A 906 10.68 -38.44 10.28
N GLU A 907 11.83 -38.25 9.62
CA GLU A 907 13.04 -39.05 9.84
C GLU A 907 13.71 -38.77 11.19
N ALA A 908 13.51 -37.58 11.75
CA ALA A 908 14.06 -37.17 13.05
C ALA A 908 13.14 -37.51 14.24
N ALA A 909 11.85 -37.77 14.00
CA ALA A 909 10.85 -38.18 14.99
C ALA A 909 10.83 -39.70 15.13
#